data_AF-A0A2E5VU08-F1
#
_entry.id   AF-A0A2E5VU08-F1
#
_cell.length_a   1.000
_cell.length_b   1.000
_cell.length_c   1.000
_cell.angle_alpha   90.00
_cell.angle_beta   90.00
_cell.angle_gamma   90.00
#
_symmetry.space_group_name_H-M   'P 1'
#
loop_
_entity.id
_entity.type
_entity.pdbx_description
1 polymer ?
#
loop_
_entity_poly.entity_id
_entity_poly.type
_entity_poly.pdbx_seq_one_letter_code
_entity_poly.pdbx_strand_id
1 'polypeptide(L)'
;MKDEISGHLPSTTREQRISRATAMATDHSGSRPAWCNTPVVGSGLAQTALDTLSPFSPLVMPRQGSQTMKTLAMVLLSLVLNGRALAEQVATPGNNHVHFYVSPRGNDRWAGRLPAPNPLGTDGPFATLVGARNAVRELRSGQRIPGPVTVMVLGGTYCLTEPLVLSNRDSGSEAEPITYAAYPDQKPVLTGGRRITGWKPYKESILQCHLPEAKGGRWSFRQLFFNGKRQIRARWPNRDPHEPLYGGWAFIDSTFPDDDEKAPGFRYAPNVRPRHWSSTGQAEVNVFPWYCWVNDIIPVKQIDADKRTITLGRQVRPGFMSLMPGNRFCVENVLEELDQPGEWCLDGETGTLYFWPPTENTQDSQTIAPRIDQLIVVRGTPDKPVRHITISGLTFSHTLSPYPEQQPEDFHSPTLRGAGVTLQHCEDCCVTDNRFFMLGGDAVRLHSANARNQIVGNEIAFVGGAGISLASDGPGNTHTWADQAVLRQNSQQYPRSIRNVISNNHIHHCGVIKKNCGGVQLYGINSIDNVISHNLIHHMSDKGLTMQDGFGRFIVEYNELYQLGLEIADTGGLMTNRWFVLEGDPELGQGNVIRFNLIRDCIGCAAYDEQRHPKGEGDKTTADGRIWTPYYTWGVYFDNSGVDITVYGNIITSTVLGGVSMTVGSAKNNRVENNIFISNSGNQIDLRMGSRAFGNRFLRNILYYTNRDAALLAALPAAGDTIAQCDYNIYHPAAGQPLRIRGIGDETFSDWRKLGFDEHSLIADPLFVDPAGGDYRLKPESPAHKLGFQPIDIDRIGLQEKYRARLPARVQRDLR
;
A
#
# COMPACT_ATOMS: atom_id res chain seq x y z
N MET A 1 -58.72 -11.34 41.18
CA MET A 1 -60.10 -11.85 41.15
C MET A 1 -60.45 -12.13 39.70
N LYS A 2 -60.95 -13.34 39.40
CA LYS A 2 -61.42 -13.78 38.08
C LYS A 2 -60.28 -13.93 37.05
N ASP A 3 -59.65 -15.10 36.87
CA ASP A 3 -60.17 -16.47 36.59
C ASP A 3 -60.69 -16.58 35.13
N GLU A 4 -60.51 -17.64 34.32
CA GLU A 4 -59.63 -18.84 34.29
C GLU A 4 -59.98 -19.65 33.00
N ILE A 5 -59.25 -20.74 32.64
CA ILE A 5 -59.68 -21.86 31.72
C ILE A 5 -59.76 -21.50 30.19
N SER A 6 -59.35 -22.29 29.17
CA SER A 6 -58.53 -23.51 28.92
C SER A 6 -58.06 -23.45 27.44
N GLY A 7 -57.12 -24.20 26.86
CA GLY A 7 -56.99 -25.66 26.82
C GLY A 7 -56.40 -26.12 25.46
N HIS A 8 -55.14 -26.55 25.49
CA HIS A 8 -54.43 -27.57 24.68
C HIS A 8 -54.94 -28.07 23.29
N LEU A 9 -54.05 -27.91 22.27
CA LEU A 9 -53.41 -28.93 21.38
C LEU A 9 -54.28 -30.00 20.64
N PRO A 10 -53.90 -30.47 19.40
CA PRO A 10 -52.53 -30.85 19.05
C PRO A 10 -52.00 -30.68 17.60
N SER A 11 -50.66 -30.70 17.50
CA SER A 11 -49.79 -31.23 16.42
C SER A 11 -50.17 -31.18 14.92
N THR A 12 -49.26 -30.59 14.11
CA THR A 12 -48.68 -31.26 12.91
C THR A 12 -47.29 -30.73 12.52
N THR A 13 -46.33 -31.65 12.51
CA THR A 13 -45.12 -31.76 11.65
C THR A 13 -44.59 -30.55 10.85
N ARG A 14 -43.48 -30.00 11.37
CA ARG A 14 -42.19 -29.75 10.68
C ARG A 14 -42.09 -30.12 9.18
N GLU A 15 -42.22 -29.13 8.30
CA GLU A 15 -41.47 -29.02 7.03
C GLU A 15 -41.46 -27.56 6.52
N GLN A 16 -40.55 -27.23 5.59
CA GLN A 16 -40.35 -25.91 4.95
C GLN A 16 -39.91 -24.70 5.82
N ARG A 17 -38.58 -24.57 6.02
CA ARG A 17 -37.88 -23.26 6.13
C ARG A 17 -36.47 -23.31 5.52
N ILE A 18 -36.38 -23.33 4.19
CA ILE A 18 -35.18 -22.94 3.41
C ILE A 18 -35.66 -22.09 2.21
N SER A 19 -34.78 -21.23 1.69
CA SER A 19 -34.95 -20.28 0.58
C SER A 19 -35.77 -19.00 0.85
N ARG A 20 -35.06 -17.94 1.25
CA ARG A 20 -35.32 -16.54 0.88
C ARG A 20 -34.00 -15.76 0.79
N ALA A 21 -33.35 -15.78 -0.37
CA ALA A 21 -32.20 -14.93 -0.70
C ALA A 21 -31.96 -14.82 -2.22
N THR A 22 -33.02 -14.70 -3.03
CA THR A 22 -32.88 -14.36 -4.46
C THR A 22 -34.14 -13.69 -5.01
N ALA A 23 -33.96 -12.84 -6.03
CA ALA A 23 -34.97 -12.20 -6.86
C ALA A 23 -35.91 -11.17 -6.21
N MET A 24 -35.50 -9.89 -6.26
CA MET A 24 -36.41 -8.75 -6.50
C MET A 24 -35.68 -7.69 -7.33
N ALA A 25 -35.99 -7.59 -8.63
CA ALA A 25 -35.92 -6.37 -9.46
C ALA A 25 -36.26 -6.66 -10.94
N THR A 26 -37.46 -7.14 -11.23
CA THR A 26 -38.05 -7.03 -12.58
C THR A 26 -39.55 -6.78 -12.48
N ASP A 27 -39.96 -5.57 -12.89
CA ASP A 27 -41.08 -5.25 -13.78
C ASP A 27 -41.75 -3.93 -13.36
N HIS A 28 -41.76 -2.98 -14.29
CA HIS A 28 -42.88 -2.07 -14.48
C HIS A 28 -42.90 -1.56 -15.93
N SER A 29 -43.69 -2.24 -16.75
CA SER A 29 -44.13 -1.77 -18.06
C SER A 29 -44.98 -0.48 -17.98
N GLY A 30 -44.84 0.43 -18.97
CA GLY A 30 -45.59 1.69 -19.00
C GLY A 30 -45.51 2.47 -20.32
N SER A 31 -46.41 2.17 -21.26
CA SER A 31 -46.97 3.02 -22.33
C SER A 31 -46.06 3.95 -23.19
N ARG A 32 -45.97 3.61 -24.49
CA ARG A 32 -45.82 4.53 -25.66
C ARG A 32 -47.11 5.37 -25.89
N PRO A 33 -47.15 6.48 -26.67
CA PRO A 33 -46.46 6.77 -27.95
C PRO A 33 -45.84 8.22 -28.04
N ALA A 34 -45.52 8.88 -29.16
CA ALA A 34 -45.80 8.67 -30.59
C ALA A 34 -44.83 9.38 -31.61
N TRP A 35 -45.07 9.13 -32.91
CA TRP A 35 -44.68 9.81 -34.17
C TRP A 35 -43.85 11.13 -34.18
N CYS A 36 -42.76 11.15 -34.98
CA CYS A 36 -42.76 11.83 -36.31
C CYS A 36 -41.59 11.44 -37.25
N ASN A 37 -41.87 11.41 -38.55
CA ASN A 37 -40.98 11.16 -39.70
C ASN A 37 -40.03 12.39 -39.98
N THR A 38 -39.02 12.45 -40.87
CA THR A 38 -38.64 11.70 -42.12
C THR A 38 -37.13 12.01 -42.47
N PRO A 39 -36.50 11.48 -43.55
CA PRO A 39 -35.03 11.26 -43.64
C PRO A 39 -34.26 12.10 -44.69
N VAL A 40 -32.92 11.91 -44.77
CA VAL A 40 -32.09 12.11 -45.99
C VAL A 40 -31.08 10.95 -46.13
N VAL A 41 -30.61 10.70 -47.35
CA VAL A 41 -29.95 9.47 -47.86
C VAL A 41 -28.52 9.73 -48.38
N GLY A 42 -27.66 8.71 -48.40
CA GLY A 42 -26.46 8.62 -49.27
C GLY A 42 -25.15 8.35 -48.50
N SER A 43 -24.65 7.11 -48.40
CA SER A 43 -23.99 6.27 -49.43
C SER A 43 -22.50 6.59 -49.66
N GLY A 44 -21.60 5.64 -49.39
CA GLY A 44 -20.16 5.76 -49.68
C GLY A 44 -19.34 4.60 -49.14
N LEU A 45 -19.18 3.52 -49.92
CA LEU A 45 -18.25 2.44 -49.64
C LEU A 45 -16.81 2.87 -50.00
N ALA A 46 -15.85 2.56 -49.12
CA ALA A 46 -14.43 2.46 -49.49
C ALA A 46 -13.75 1.40 -48.62
N GLN A 47 -12.82 0.66 -49.23
CA GLN A 47 -12.18 -0.54 -48.71
C GLN A 47 -10.65 -0.32 -48.73
N THR A 48 -9.88 -1.13 -47.99
CA THR A 48 -8.39 -1.11 -47.87
C THR A 48 -7.81 0.09 -47.10
N ALA A 49 -6.65 0.01 -46.45
CA ALA A 49 -5.58 -1.00 -46.56
C ALA A 49 -4.95 -1.43 -45.20
N LEU A 50 -4.31 -2.60 -45.23
CA LEU A 50 -3.35 -3.12 -44.25
C LEU A 50 -1.93 -2.80 -44.75
N ASP A 51 -1.04 -2.35 -43.86
CA ASP A 51 0.43 -2.54 -43.94
C ASP A 51 1.01 -2.23 -42.54
N THR A 52 1.54 -3.19 -41.78
CA THR A 52 2.79 -3.96 -41.94
C THR A 52 4.09 -3.13 -41.81
N LEU A 53 4.51 -2.82 -40.57
CA LEU A 53 5.90 -2.47 -40.27
C LEU A 53 6.39 -3.12 -38.96
N SER A 54 7.55 -3.77 -39.05
CA SER A 54 8.33 -4.38 -37.96
C SER A 54 9.83 -4.33 -38.35
N PRO A 55 10.79 -4.57 -37.45
CA PRO A 55 11.56 -3.43 -36.94
C PRO A 55 13.05 -3.39 -37.36
N PHE A 56 13.68 -2.26 -37.05
CA PHE A 56 15.10 -1.97 -37.33
C PHE A 56 16.07 -2.91 -36.58
N SER A 57 17.18 -3.23 -37.25
CA SER A 57 18.33 -3.98 -36.71
C SER A 57 19.32 -3.06 -35.94
N PRO A 58 20.12 -3.60 -34.99
CA PRO A 58 21.05 -2.82 -34.18
C PRO A 58 22.38 -2.50 -34.91
N LEU A 59 23.00 -1.37 -34.57
CA LEU A 59 24.30 -0.96 -35.12
C LEU A 59 25.47 -1.46 -34.23
N VAL A 60 26.55 -1.89 -34.89
CA VAL A 60 27.78 -2.41 -34.26
C VAL A 60 28.81 -1.30 -34.03
N MET A 61 29.51 -1.31 -32.89
CA MET A 61 30.73 -0.52 -32.65
C MET A 61 32.01 -1.36 -32.83
N PRO A 62 33.10 -0.78 -33.37
CA PRO A 62 34.46 -1.30 -33.20
C PRO A 62 35.24 -0.57 -32.09
N ARG A 63 36.28 -1.24 -31.56
CA ARG A 63 37.24 -0.74 -30.54
C ARG A 63 38.66 -0.62 -31.14
N GLN A 64 39.59 -0.05 -30.33
CA GLN A 64 41.05 0.17 -30.52
C GLN A 64 41.42 1.51 -31.18
N GLY A 65 42.48 2.24 -30.78
CA GLY A 65 43.34 2.11 -29.58
C GLY A 65 44.64 2.95 -29.62
N SER A 66 45.18 3.30 -28.43
CA SER A 66 46.60 3.61 -28.12
C SER A 66 47.30 4.96 -28.47
N GLN A 67 47.64 5.69 -27.39
CA GLN A 67 48.89 6.47 -27.09
C GLN A 67 49.49 7.54 -28.04
N THR A 68 49.79 8.73 -27.51
CA THR A 68 51.16 9.18 -27.07
C THR A 68 51.13 10.56 -26.35
N MET A 69 52.28 11.17 -26.05
CA MET A 69 52.54 12.05 -24.87
C MET A 69 53.31 13.35 -25.21
N LYS A 70 53.18 14.41 -24.35
CA LYS A 70 54.17 15.50 -24.06
C LYS A 70 54.41 16.59 -25.14
N THR A 71 54.89 17.85 -24.90
CA THR A 71 55.09 18.74 -23.70
C THR A 71 55.65 20.14 -24.11
N LEU A 72 55.30 21.25 -23.40
CA LEU A 72 55.94 22.61 -23.34
C LEU A 72 55.93 23.51 -24.63
N ALA A 73 56.18 24.84 -24.63
CA ALA A 73 56.56 25.86 -23.61
C ALA A 73 56.07 27.31 -23.95
N MET A 74 56.37 28.27 -23.07
CA MET A 74 56.00 29.72 -23.09
C MET A 74 56.83 30.61 -24.05
N VAL A 75 56.38 31.87 -24.28
CA VAL A 75 57.10 33.13 -23.87
C VAL A 75 56.25 34.39 -24.17
N LEU A 76 56.35 35.43 -23.32
CA LEU A 76 55.77 36.78 -23.51
C LEU A 76 56.79 37.76 -24.14
N LEU A 77 56.33 38.79 -24.87
CA LEU A 77 56.48 40.21 -24.45
C LEU A 77 55.63 41.21 -25.28
N SER A 78 55.52 42.43 -24.74
CA SER A 78 54.61 43.53 -25.08
C SER A 78 55.03 44.47 -26.21
N LEU A 79 54.04 45.16 -26.81
CA LEU A 79 54.08 46.63 -26.96
C LEU A 79 52.67 47.22 -27.13
N VAL A 80 52.46 48.44 -26.62
CA VAL A 80 51.16 49.13 -26.50
C VAL A 80 51.00 50.17 -27.61
N LEU A 81 49.82 50.25 -28.24
CA LEU A 81 49.33 51.47 -28.87
C LEU A 81 47.78 51.50 -28.85
N ASN A 82 47.22 52.69 -28.65
CA ASN A 82 45.81 52.88 -28.28
C ASN A 82 44.83 52.67 -29.45
N GLY A 83 43.80 51.86 -29.23
CA GLY A 83 42.59 51.81 -30.04
C GLY A 83 41.39 51.47 -29.16
N ARG A 84 40.39 52.38 -29.08
CA ARG A 84 39.17 52.13 -28.31
C ARG A 84 38.32 51.05 -28.98
N ALA A 85 38.42 49.82 -28.51
CA ALA A 85 37.42 48.79 -28.75
C ALA A 85 36.49 48.70 -27.54
N LEU A 86 35.19 48.83 -27.76
CA LEU A 86 34.18 48.40 -26.79
C LEU A 86 34.30 46.89 -26.65
N ALA A 87 34.89 46.43 -25.55
CA ALA A 87 34.83 45.03 -25.19
C ALA A 87 33.40 44.72 -24.71
N GLU A 88 32.59 44.16 -25.60
CA GLU A 88 31.55 43.24 -25.15
C GLU A 88 32.27 42.11 -24.40
N GLN A 89 32.22 42.17 -23.07
CA GLN A 89 32.47 40.99 -22.27
C GLN A 89 31.39 39.98 -22.66
N VAL A 90 31.77 39.02 -23.49
CA VAL A 90 31.05 37.74 -23.59
C VAL A 90 31.17 37.12 -22.21
N ALA A 91 30.19 37.40 -21.37
CA ALA A 91 30.08 36.83 -20.05
C ALA A 91 29.97 35.31 -20.23
N THR A 92 31.00 34.58 -19.82
CA THR A 92 30.84 33.17 -19.46
C THR A 92 29.61 33.07 -18.56
N PRO A 93 28.60 32.23 -18.88
CA PRO A 93 27.38 32.17 -18.09
C PRO A 93 27.73 31.91 -16.63
N GLY A 94 27.53 32.92 -15.78
CA GLY A 94 27.66 32.77 -14.35
C GLY A 94 26.72 31.66 -13.91
N ASN A 95 27.17 30.79 -13.01
CA ASN A 95 26.32 29.75 -12.47
C ASN A 95 25.25 30.41 -11.58
N ASN A 96 24.13 30.82 -12.18
CA ASN A 96 23.03 31.53 -11.53
C ASN A 96 22.21 30.63 -10.58
N HIS A 97 22.77 29.50 -10.12
CA HIS A 97 22.17 28.63 -9.14
C HIS A 97 22.06 29.37 -7.80
N VAL A 98 20.84 29.55 -7.34
CA VAL A 98 20.51 30.26 -6.12
C VAL A 98 20.48 29.29 -4.94
N HIS A 99 21.37 29.49 -3.97
CA HIS A 99 21.37 28.72 -2.73
C HIS A 99 20.75 29.50 -1.57
N PHE A 100 19.90 28.81 -0.81
CA PHE A 100 19.45 29.23 0.51
C PHE A 100 19.78 28.14 1.52
N TYR A 101 20.08 28.51 2.76
CA TYR A 101 20.47 27.58 3.82
C TYR A 101 19.49 27.66 4.99
N VAL A 102 19.20 26.52 5.61
CA VAL A 102 18.33 26.42 6.79
C VAL A 102 19.05 25.63 7.87
N SER A 103 19.03 26.11 9.12
CA SER A 103 19.69 25.48 10.27
C SER A 103 18.86 25.69 11.54
N PRO A 104 18.80 24.74 12.50
CA PRO A 104 18.09 24.96 13.77
C PRO A 104 18.71 26.05 14.65
N ARG A 105 19.91 26.55 14.28
CA ARG A 105 20.59 27.70 14.91
C ARG A 105 20.56 28.97 14.04
N GLY A 106 19.75 28.96 12.98
CA GLY A 106 19.58 30.08 12.05
C GLY A 106 18.69 31.20 12.59
N ASN A 107 18.37 32.16 11.74
CA ASN A 107 17.44 33.25 12.03
C ASN A 107 16.64 33.62 10.78
N ASP A 108 15.31 33.66 10.88
CA ASP A 108 14.43 33.98 9.74
C ASP A 108 14.46 35.46 9.30
N ARG A 109 15.25 36.30 9.99
CA ARG A 109 15.54 37.69 9.58
C ARG A 109 16.83 37.84 8.75
N TRP A 110 17.64 36.79 8.62
CA TRP A 110 18.84 36.79 7.79
C TRP A 110 18.50 36.56 6.32
N ALA A 111 19.44 36.78 5.41
CA ALA A 111 19.23 36.59 3.97
C ALA A 111 19.24 35.09 3.56
N GLY A 112 19.66 34.20 4.48
CA GLY A 112 19.73 32.77 4.23
C GLY A 112 20.82 32.36 3.23
N ARG A 113 21.73 33.28 2.87
CA ARG A 113 22.75 33.10 1.81
C ARG A 113 24.03 32.42 2.26
N LEU A 114 24.20 32.22 3.57
CA LEU A 114 25.39 31.63 4.17
C LEU A 114 25.03 30.33 4.92
N PRO A 115 25.83 29.26 4.83
CA PRO A 115 25.57 28.01 5.56
C PRO A 115 25.83 28.13 7.07
N ALA A 116 26.55 29.16 7.50
CA ALA A 116 26.81 29.48 8.89
C ALA A 116 26.65 31.00 9.14
N PRO A 117 26.42 31.45 10.38
CA PRO A 117 26.42 32.87 10.71
C PRO A 117 27.74 33.54 10.32
N ASN A 118 27.68 34.77 9.82
CA ASN A 118 28.88 35.57 9.60
C ASN A 118 29.52 35.97 10.96
N PRO A 119 30.81 36.41 10.99
CA PRO A 119 31.50 36.73 12.25
C PRO A 119 30.84 37.84 13.09
N LEU A 120 29.96 38.65 12.50
CA LEU A 120 29.24 39.73 13.17
C LEU A 120 27.84 39.30 13.68
N GLY A 121 27.39 38.08 13.37
CA GLY A 121 26.04 37.59 13.68
C GLY A 121 24.91 38.31 12.93
N THR A 122 25.22 39.05 11.86
CA THR A 122 24.25 39.89 11.13
C THR A 122 23.59 39.20 9.95
N ASP A 123 24.16 38.10 9.44
CA ASP A 123 23.60 37.26 8.38
C ASP A 123 24.03 35.79 8.59
N GLY A 124 23.33 34.84 7.97
CA GLY A 124 23.49 33.39 8.18
C GLY A 124 22.36 32.58 7.53
N PRO A 125 22.18 31.30 7.93
CA PRO A 125 21.07 30.47 7.46
C PRO A 125 19.72 30.84 8.10
N PHE A 126 18.62 30.60 7.40
CA PHE A 126 17.28 30.70 7.99
C PHE A 126 17.11 29.74 9.17
N ALA A 127 16.24 30.07 10.12
CA ALA A 127 15.87 29.18 11.22
C ALA A 127 14.91 28.08 10.74
N THR A 128 14.00 28.44 9.83
CA THR A 128 12.90 27.56 9.40
C THR A 128 12.81 27.40 7.88
N LEU A 129 12.21 26.28 7.48
CA LEU A 129 11.82 26.03 6.09
C LEU A 129 10.77 27.04 5.59
N VAL A 130 9.99 27.62 6.52
CA VAL A 130 9.02 28.68 6.23
C VAL A 130 9.72 29.98 5.84
N GLY A 131 10.79 30.36 6.54
CA GLY A 131 11.66 31.48 6.18
C GLY A 131 12.26 31.30 4.79
N ALA A 132 12.87 30.14 4.53
CA ALA A 132 13.43 29.81 3.21
C ALA A 132 12.39 29.86 2.08
N ARG A 133 11.21 29.25 2.26
CA ARG A 133 10.11 29.31 1.30
C ARG A 133 9.68 30.76 1.03
N ASN A 134 9.60 31.59 2.06
CA ASN A 134 9.22 32.99 1.89
C ASN A 134 10.25 33.74 1.02
N ALA A 135 11.55 33.51 1.23
CA ALA A 135 12.61 34.09 0.40
C ALA A 135 12.61 33.55 -1.05
N VAL A 136 12.23 32.29 -1.28
CA VAL A 136 11.97 31.74 -2.63
C VAL A 136 10.81 32.50 -3.29
N ARG A 137 9.70 32.71 -2.58
CA ARG A 137 8.53 33.46 -3.10
C ARG A 137 8.86 34.93 -3.40
N GLU A 138 9.68 35.56 -2.57
CA GLU A 138 10.15 36.93 -2.79
C GLU A 138 11.01 37.03 -4.05
N LEU A 139 12.01 36.16 -4.19
CA LEU A 139 12.84 36.04 -5.39
C LEU A 139 12.00 35.84 -6.67
N ARG A 140 10.95 35.01 -6.61
CA ARG A 140 10.02 34.77 -7.73
C ARG A 140 9.11 35.96 -8.07
N SER A 141 8.95 36.92 -7.16
CA SER A 141 8.09 38.09 -7.42
C SER A 141 8.70 39.07 -8.43
N GLY A 142 10.02 39.05 -8.61
CA GLY A 142 10.78 39.85 -9.59
C GLY A 142 10.66 39.42 -11.06
N GLN A 143 9.54 38.79 -11.46
CA GLN A 143 9.22 38.26 -12.80
C GLN A 143 10.14 37.16 -13.39
N ARG A 144 11.41 37.07 -12.98
CA ARG A 144 12.32 35.99 -13.40
C ARG A 144 13.28 35.62 -12.27
N ILE A 145 13.37 34.33 -11.95
CA ILE A 145 14.44 33.83 -11.08
C ILE A 145 15.73 33.72 -11.91
N PRO A 146 16.91 34.00 -11.36
CA PRO A 146 18.13 34.06 -12.17
C PRO A 146 18.59 32.68 -12.66
N GLY A 147 18.14 31.61 -12.00
CA GLY A 147 18.40 30.21 -12.32
C GLY A 147 17.70 29.26 -11.33
N PRO A 148 18.08 27.97 -11.30
CA PRO A 148 17.57 26.99 -10.33
C PRO A 148 17.74 27.43 -8.89
N VAL A 149 16.86 26.99 -7.99
CA VAL A 149 16.93 27.34 -6.55
C VAL A 149 17.04 26.08 -5.70
N THR A 150 18.05 26.01 -4.83
CA THR A 150 18.17 24.94 -3.82
C THR A 150 18.19 25.51 -2.41
N VAL A 151 17.19 25.10 -1.63
CA VAL A 151 17.14 25.24 -0.17
C VAL A 151 17.88 24.05 0.43
N MET A 152 19.10 24.27 0.91
CA MET A 152 19.92 23.28 1.61
C MET A 152 19.61 23.28 3.11
N VAL A 153 19.12 22.14 3.59
CA VAL A 153 18.72 21.93 4.98
C VAL A 153 19.87 21.27 5.75
N LEU A 154 20.49 22.02 6.67
CA LEU A 154 21.61 21.54 7.45
C LEU A 154 21.15 20.50 8.51
N GLY A 155 22.10 19.68 8.95
CA GLY A 155 21.89 18.62 9.92
C GLY A 155 21.34 19.12 11.26
N GLY A 156 20.34 18.41 11.77
CA GLY A 156 19.65 18.75 13.00
C GLY A 156 18.17 18.36 12.94
N THR A 157 17.45 18.64 14.02
CA THR A 157 16.02 18.31 14.16
C THR A 157 15.18 19.56 14.03
N TYR A 158 14.21 19.55 13.11
CA TYR A 158 13.27 20.61 12.83
C TYR A 158 11.88 20.17 13.32
N CYS A 159 11.51 20.60 14.53
CA CYS A 159 10.21 20.32 15.11
C CYS A 159 9.15 21.24 14.48
N LEU A 160 8.31 20.68 13.62
CA LEU A 160 7.22 21.38 12.96
C LEU A 160 5.98 21.39 13.87
N THR A 161 5.40 22.58 14.05
CA THR A 161 4.10 22.75 14.73
C THR A 161 2.93 22.90 13.76
N GLU A 162 3.22 23.12 12.48
CA GLU A 162 2.30 23.18 11.35
C GLU A 162 3.01 22.61 10.10
N PRO A 163 2.30 22.08 9.10
CA PRO A 163 2.93 21.58 7.87
C PRO A 163 3.55 22.70 7.02
N LEU A 164 4.69 22.43 6.38
CA LEU A 164 5.23 23.31 5.34
C LEU A 164 4.37 23.21 4.09
N VAL A 165 3.49 24.18 3.88
CA VAL A 165 2.70 24.29 2.64
C VAL A 165 3.50 24.98 1.55
N LEU A 166 3.70 24.27 0.45
CA LEU A 166 4.20 24.75 -0.85
C LEU A 166 3.01 24.79 -1.82
N SER A 167 2.71 25.95 -2.41
CA SER A 167 1.59 26.12 -3.34
C SER A 167 2.08 26.45 -4.75
N ASN A 168 1.18 26.75 -5.68
CA ASN A 168 1.53 27.18 -7.04
C ASN A 168 2.46 28.43 -7.08
N ARG A 169 2.55 29.19 -5.98
CA ARG A 169 3.52 30.28 -5.78
C ARG A 169 4.97 29.79 -5.62
N ASP A 170 5.16 28.51 -5.35
CA ASP A 170 6.45 27.87 -5.10
C ASP A 170 6.91 26.95 -6.25
N SER A 171 6.12 26.81 -7.32
CA SER A 171 6.47 26.01 -8.51
C SER A 171 7.77 26.51 -9.17
N GLY A 172 8.61 25.59 -9.65
CA GLY A 172 9.71 25.90 -10.58
C GLY A 172 9.28 25.88 -12.04
N SER A 173 10.28 25.84 -12.93
CA SER A 173 10.18 25.39 -14.32
C SER A 173 11.18 24.25 -14.57
N GLU A 174 11.16 23.61 -15.74
CA GLU A 174 12.17 22.62 -16.13
C GLU A 174 13.59 23.21 -16.12
N ALA A 175 13.76 24.47 -16.58
CA ALA A 175 15.04 25.18 -16.58
C ALA A 175 15.40 25.79 -15.22
N GLU A 176 14.41 26.06 -14.37
CA GLU A 176 14.56 26.76 -13.09
C GLU A 176 13.79 26.02 -11.97
N PRO A 177 14.17 24.77 -11.63
CA PRO A 177 13.48 23.97 -10.62
C PRO A 177 13.73 24.47 -9.19
N ILE A 178 12.80 24.15 -8.29
CA ILE A 178 12.92 24.47 -6.85
C ILE A 178 13.19 23.18 -6.07
N THR A 179 14.32 23.12 -5.37
CA THR A 179 14.76 21.93 -4.63
C THR A 179 14.86 22.22 -3.14
N TYR A 180 14.23 21.39 -2.30
CA TYR A 180 14.50 21.31 -0.87
C TYR A 180 15.32 20.04 -0.63
N ALA A 181 16.62 20.21 -0.37
CA ALA A 181 17.57 19.11 -0.23
C ALA A 181 18.26 19.12 1.13
N ALA A 182 18.66 17.95 1.63
CA ALA A 182 19.67 17.90 2.68
C ALA A 182 20.97 18.57 2.22
N TYR A 183 21.64 19.29 3.13
CA TYR A 183 23.01 19.72 2.92
C TYR A 183 23.91 18.47 2.75
N PRO A 184 24.89 18.45 1.82
CA PRO A 184 25.73 17.29 1.56
C PRO A 184 26.27 16.60 2.82
N ASP A 185 26.21 15.26 2.83
CA ASP A 185 26.59 14.35 3.91
C ASP A 185 25.87 14.53 5.27
N GLN A 186 24.90 15.46 5.36
CA GLN A 186 24.12 15.71 6.57
C GLN A 186 22.73 15.07 6.49
N LYS A 187 22.15 14.77 7.65
CA LYS A 187 20.86 14.04 7.77
C LYS A 187 19.86 14.87 8.58
N PRO A 188 19.24 15.91 7.98
CA PRO A 188 18.21 16.70 8.63
C PRO A 188 16.95 15.86 8.91
N VAL A 189 16.37 16.04 10.10
CA VAL A 189 15.14 15.37 10.53
C VAL A 189 14.03 16.41 10.66
N LEU A 190 13.06 16.36 9.76
CA LEU A 190 11.78 17.07 9.88
C LEU A 190 10.87 16.19 10.73
N THR A 191 10.37 16.74 11.84
CA THR A 191 9.51 15.96 12.74
C THR A 191 8.27 16.70 13.18
N GLY A 192 7.15 15.99 13.18
CA GLY A 192 5.88 16.44 13.76
C GLY A 192 5.78 16.16 15.27
N GLY A 193 6.87 15.66 15.88
CA GLY A 193 6.93 15.24 17.27
C GLY A 193 7.26 16.39 18.23
N ARG A 194 6.59 16.39 19.38
CA ARG A 194 6.95 17.16 20.57
C ARG A 194 7.71 16.28 21.55
N ARG A 195 8.87 16.76 22.01
CA ARG A 195 9.61 16.15 23.13
C ARG A 195 8.84 16.31 24.43
N ILE A 196 8.73 15.23 25.21
CA ILE A 196 8.07 15.22 26.52
C ILE A 196 9.12 15.37 27.63
N THR A 197 8.90 16.32 28.52
CA THR A 197 9.81 16.72 29.61
C THR A 197 9.05 16.93 30.91
N GLY A 198 9.75 16.99 32.04
CA GLY A 198 9.13 17.24 33.35
C GLY A 198 8.47 16.00 33.94
N TRP A 199 9.07 14.84 33.66
CA TRP A 199 8.69 13.55 34.24
C TRP A 199 8.88 13.56 35.75
N LYS A 200 7.94 12.93 36.46
CA LYS A 200 7.99 12.70 37.90
C LYS A 200 7.75 11.22 38.19
N PRO A 201 8.31 10.65 39.27
CA PRO A 201 7.90 9.34 39.75
C PRO A 201 6.38 9.28 39.98
N TYR A 202 5.77 8.12 39.73
CA TYR A 202 4.38 7.83 40.04
C TYR A 202 4.27 6.63 41.00
N LYS A 203 4.50 5.42 40.49
CA LYS A 203 4.41 4.16 41.23
C LYS A 203 5.45 3.20 40.68
N GLU A 204 6.20 2.54 41.56
CA GLU A 204 7.26 1.60 41.16
C GLU A 204 8.22 2.24 40.14
N SER A 205 8.39 1.64 38.95
CA SER A 205 9.21 2.18 37.85
C SER A 205 8.44 3.07 36.87
N ILE A 206 7.15 3.32 37.10
CA ILE A 206 6.30 4.16 36.24
C ILE A 206 6.54 5.64 36.54
N LEU A 207 6.77 6.40 35.48
CA LEU A 207 6.85 7.86 35.48
C LEU A 207 5.54 8.47 34.98
N GLN A 208 5.25 9.68 35.42
CA GLN A 208 4.11 10.48 34.97
C GLN A 208 4.55 11.88 34.50
N CYS A 209 3.85 12.43 33.53
CA CYS A 209 3.98 13.81 33.06
C CYS A 209 2.59 14.41 32.81
N HIS A 210 2.33 15.62 33.30
CA HIS A 210 1.07 16.31 33.06
C HIS A 210 1.15 17.15 31.78
N LEU A 211 0.21 16.91 30.86
CA LEU A 211 0.08 17.54 29.55
C LEU A 211 -1.27 18.26 29.48
N PRO A 212 -1.36 19.56 29.86
CA PRO A 212 -2.61 20.31 29.89
C PRO A 212 -3.36 20.31 28.55
N GLU A 213 -2.63 20.24 27.43
CA GLU A 213 -3.21 20.17 26.09
C GLU A 213 -3.83 18.81 25.77
N ALA A 214 -3.44 17.72 26.44
CA ALA A 214 -4.08 16.41 26.28
C ALA A 214 -5.44 16.31 27.01
N LYS A 215 -5.63 17.11 28.07
CA LYS A 215 -6.87 17.13 28.87
C LYS A 215 -8.09 17.46 27.99
N GLY A 216 -9.13 16.63 28.11
CA GLY A 216 -10.34 16.70 27.29
C GLY A 216 -10.14 16.25 25.85
N GLY A 217 -9.11 15.43 25.56
CA GLY A 217 -8.84 14.86 24.23
C GLY A 217 -8.29 15.85 23.18
N ARG A 218 -8.01 17.11 23.55
CA ARG A 218 -7.57 18.17 22.62
C ARG A 218 -6.21 17.89 21.96
N TRP A 219 -5.39 17.04 22.58
CA TRP A 219 -4.20 16.46 21.98
C TRP A 219 -4.15 14.97 22.31
N SER A 220 -4.78 14.18 21.45
CA SER A 220 -4.79 12.73 21.51
C SER A 220 -3.70 12.15 20.60
N PHE A 221 -3.01 11.10 21.05
CA PHE A 221 -2.04 10.37 20.25
C PHE A 221 -2.01 8.88 20.61
N ARG A 222 -1.77 8.03 19.62
CA ARG A 222 -1.68 6.56 19.74
C ARG A 222 -0.24 6.04 19.61
N GLN A 223 0.74 6.93 19.76
CA GLN A 223 2.16 6.63 19.55
C GLN A 223 3.01 7.41 20.55
N LEU A 224 3.90 6.72 21.26
CA LEU A 224 4.98 7.31 22.03
C LEU A 224 6.30 6.70 21.53
N PHE A 225 7.35 7.51 21.45
CA PHE A 225 8.68 7.07 21.03
C PHE A 225 9.67 7.35 22.14
N PHE A 226 10.52 6.38 22.47
CA PHE A 226 11.62 6.52 23.41
C PHE A 226 12.89 5.96 22.77
N ASN A 227 13.98 6.72 22.78
CA ASN A 227 15.26 6.33 22.16
C ASN A 227 15.13 5.85 20.69
N GLY A 228 14.30 6.54 19.91
CA GLY A 228 14.05 6.19 18.50
C GLY A 228 13.33 4.85 18.30
N LYS A 229 12.70 4.30 19.35
CA LYS A 229 11.85 3.11 19.30
C LYS A 229 10.41 3.47 19.66
N ARG A 230 9.45 3.01 18.87
CA ARG A 230 8.02 3.05 19.18
C ARG A 230 7.76 2.21 20.44
N GLN A 231 7.12 2.81 21.44
CA GLN A 231 6.75 2.18 22.72
C GLN A 231 5.36 1.56 22.63
N ILE A 232 5.12 0.50 23.39
CA ILE A 232 3.84 -0.23 23.40
C ILE A 232 2.82 0.62 24.14
N ARG A 233 1.64 0.84 23.57
CA ARG A 233 0.55 1.44 24.33
C ARG A 233 -0.01 0.36 25.25
N ALA A 234 -0.05 0.63 26.56
CA ALA A 234 -0.40 -0.31 27.62
C ALA A 234 -1.67 -1.08 27.25
N ARG A 235 -1.63 -2.42 27.23
CA ARG A 235 -2.68 -3.21 26.60
C ARG A 235 -2.96 -4.56 27.25
N TRP A 236 -4.22 -4.95 27.14
CA TRP A 236 -4.69 -6.29 27.46
C TRP A 236 -5.19 -7.06 26.23
N PRO A 237 -4.77 -8.32 26.03
CA PRO A 237 -3.66 -8.96 26.72
C PRO A 237 -2.32 -8.30 26.36
N ASN A 238 -1.35 -8.50 27.25
CA ASN A 238 0.03 -8.12 27.04
C ASN A 238 0.57 -8.70 25.73
N ARG A 239 1.36 -7.92 25.01
CA ARG A 239 1.99 -8.37 23.76
C ARG A 239 3.05 -9.43 24.05
N ASP A 240 2.97 -10.56 23.35
CA ASP A 240 3.98 -11.60 23.45
C ASP A 240 5.28 -11.18 22.73
N PRO A 241 6.45 -11.12 23.39
CA PRO A 241 7.72 -10.78 22.74
C PRO A 241 8.31 -11.95 21.92
N HIS A 242 7.89 -13.19 22.17
CA HIS A 242 8.31 -14.39 21.45
C HIS A 242 7.42 -14.66 20.21
N GLU A 243 6.13 -14.34 20.30
CA GLU A 243 5.18 -14.38 19.17
C GLU A 243 4.63 -12.98 18.80
N PRO A 244 5.47 -12.04 18.34
CA PRO A 244 5.18 -10.60 18.24
C PRO A 244 4.03 -10.16 17.30
N LEU A 245 3.47 -11.09 16.51
CA LEU A 245 2.33 -10.91 15.62
C LEU A 245 1.10 -11.70 16.10
N TYR A 246 1.30 -12.92 16.62
CA TYR A 246 0.24 -13.91 16.80
C TYR A 246 -0.08 -14.25 18.28
N GLY A 247 0.82 -13.94 19.21
CA GLY A 247 0.59 -14.01 20.65
C GLY A 247 0.05 -12.70 21.23
N GLY A 248 -0.48 -12.77 22.46
CA GLY A 248 -0.96 -11.57 23.18
C GLY A 248 -2.33 -11.03 22.74
N TRP A 249 -3.23 -11.89 22.26
CA TRP A 249 -4.58 -11.52 21.80
C TRP A 249 -5.68 -12.15 22.66
N ALA A 250 -6.78 -11.42 22.86
CA ALA A 250 -8.04 -11.96 23.37
C ALA A 250 -9.00 -12.28 22.21
N PHE A 251 -10.03 -13.07 22.47
CA PHE A 251 -10.95 -13.58 21.44
C PHE A 251 -12.42 -13.37 21.86
N ILE A 252 -13.29 -13.13 20.89
CA ILE A 252 -14.74 -13.00 21.13
C ILE A 252 -15.37 -14.38 21.38
N ASP A 253 -16.13 -14.50 22.46
CA ASP A 253 -16.92 -15.69 22.86
C ASP A 253 -18.31 -15.66 22.23
N SER A 254 -18.97 -14.49 22.26
CA SER A 254 -20.28 -14.28 21.64
C SER A 254 -20.51 -12.80 21.39
N THR A 255 -21.07 -12.44 20.23
CA THR A 255 -21.49 -11.07 19.94
C THR A 255 -22.88 -10.77 20.49
N PHE A 256 -23.18 -9.48 20.71
CA PHE A 256 -24.57 -9.04 20.88
C PHE A 256 -25.22 -8.87 19.50
N PRO A 257 -26.56 -8.98 19.38
CA PRO A 257 -27.24 -8.72 18.12
C PRO A 257 -26.97 -7.30 17.61
N ASP A 258 -26.78 -7.15 16.30
CA ASP A 258 -26.83 -5.84 15.64
C ASP A 258 -28.27 -5.32 15.78
N ASP A 259 -28.45 -4.30 16.63
CA ASP A 259 -29.73 -3.79 17.10
C ASP A 259 -29.55 -2.31 17.45
N ASP A 260 -30.29 -1.42 16.77
CA ASP A 260 -30.17 0.04 16.91
C ASP A 260 -30.57 0.54 18.32
N GLU A 261 -31.35 -0.23 19.08
CA GLU A 261 -31.76 0.11 20.44
C GLU A 261 -30.79 -0.41 21.52
N LYS A 262 -29.86 -1.31 21.17
CA LYS A 262 -28.90 -1.89 22.12
C LYS A 262 -27.48 -1.38 21.88
N ALA A 263 -26.74 -1.19 22.96
CA ALA A 263 -25.35 -0.78 22.86
C ALA A 263 -24.52 -1.90 22.23
N PRO A 264 -23.71 -1.62 21.18
CA PRO A 264 -22.87 -2.61 20.54
C PRO A 264 -21.87 -3.20 21.51
N GLY A 265 -21.56 -4.48 21.36
CA GLY A 265 -20.63 -5.14 22.24
C GLY A 265 -20.53 -6.63 22.03
N PHE A 266 -19.70 -7.25 22.85
CA PHE A 266 -19.43 -8.66 22.81
C PHE A 266 -19.02 -9.19 24.19
N ARG A 267 -19.12 -10.50 24.35
CA ARG A 267 -18.50 -11.24 25.44
C ARG A 267 -17.12 -11.72 24.98
N TYR A 268 -16.09 -11.57 25.82
CA TYR A 268 -14.74 -12.10 25.55
C TYR A 268 -14.52 -13.47 26.18
N ALA A 269 -13.70 -14.30 25.55
CA ALA A 269 -13.41 -15.67 25.96
C ALA A 269 -12.80 -15.75 27.38
N PRO A 270 -13.09 -16.80 28.16
CA PRO A 270 -12.71 -16.86 29.58
C PRO A 270 -11.24 -17.24 29.81
N ASN A 271 -10.49 -17.55 28.74
CA ASN A 271 -9.11 -18.04 28.77
C ASN A 271 -8.08 -16.99 29.19
N VAL A 272 -8.42 -15.70 29.05
CA VAL A 272 -7.63 -14.58 29.60
C VAL A 272 -8.59 -13.68 30.38
N ARG A 273 -8.16 -13.17 31.54
CA ARG A 273 -8.92 -12.17 32.30
C ARG A 273 -8.17 -10.83 32.30
N PRO A 274 -8.86 -9.69 32.17
CA PRO A 274 -8.27 -8.38 32.41
C PRO A 274 -7.99 -8.19 33.91
N ARG A 275 -7.14 -7.22 34.24
CA ARG A 275 -7.05 -6.67 35.60
C ARG A 275 -8.35 -5.91 35.93
N HIS A 276 -8.51 -5.51 37.19
CA HIS A 276 -9.63 -4.66 37.57
C HIS A 276 -9.39 -3.22 37.09
N TRP A 277 -10.20 -2.73 36.16
CA TRP A 277 -10.07 -1.39 35.57
C TRP A 277 -10.97 -0.40 36.28
N SER A 278 -10.39 0.65 36.87
CA SER A 278 -11.09 1.71 37.59
C SER A 278 -11.69 2.78 36.68
N SER A 279 -11.08 2.99 35.50
CA SER A 279 -11.64 3.82 34.43
C SER A 279 -11.32 3.24 33.05
N THR A 280 -12.28 3.33 32.13
CA THR A 280 -12.15 2.89 30.73
C THR A 280 -12.40 4.00 29.72
N GLY A 281 -12.59 5.25 30.17
CA GLY A 281 -13.00 6.36 29.29
C GLY A 281 -12.00 6.73 28.19
N GLN A 282 -10.72 6.38 28.38
CA GLN A 282 -9.63 6.56 27.42
C GLN A 282 -9.24 5.28 26.67
N ALA A 283 -9.88 4.14 26.97
CA ALA A 283 -9.51 2.83 26.43
C ALA A 283 -10.09 2.60 25.03
N GLU A 284 -9.37 1.89 24.18
CA GLU A 284 -9.79 1.58 22.80
C GLU A 284 -9.61 0.09 22.51
N VAL A 285 -10.63 -0.53 21.89
CA VAL A 285 -10.55 -1.89 21.35
C VAL A 285 -9.95 -1.83 19.95
N ASN A 286 -8.85 -2.56 19.72
CA ASN A 286 -8.33 -2.84 18.38
C ASN A 286 -8.74 -4.27 18.01
N VAL A 287 -9.65 -4.41 17.05
CA VAL A 287 -10.32 -5.68 16.68
C VAL A 287 -10.14 -5.97 15.19
N PHE A 288 -10.10 -7.24 14.81
CA PHE A 288 -10.08 -7.68 13.41
C PHE A 288 -11.44 -8.32 13.08
N PRO A 289 -12.44 -7.51 12.67
CA PRO A 289 -13.83 -7.95 12.54
C PRO A 289 -14.03 -8.89 11.35
N TRP A 290 -15.16 -9.59 11.35
CA TRP A 290 -15.61 -10.45 10.26
C TRP A 290 -14.52 -11.45 9.85
N TYR A 291 -14.19 -11.53 8.57
CA TYR A 291 -13.12 -12.41 8.05
C TYR A 291 -11.69 -11.87 8.20
N CYS A 292 -11.46 -10.90 9.10
CA CYS A 292 -10.15 -10.35 9.44
C CYS A 292 -9.35 -9.72 8.28
N TRP A 293 -10.02 -9.16 7.25
CA TRP A 293 -9.38 -8.43 6.15
C TRP A 293 -9.20 -6.92 6.43
N VAL A 294 -9.51 -6.47 7.65
CA VAL A 294 -9.14 -5.16 8.23
C VAL A 294 -8.85 -5.29 9.71
N ASN A 295 -8.38 -4.20 10.33
CA ASN A 295 -8.70 -3.90 11.72
C ASN A 295 -9.68 -2.73 11.85
N ASP A 296 -10.24 -2.58 13.04
CA ASP A 296 -10.95 -1.39 13.50
C ASP A 296 -10.47 -0.98 14.90
N ILE A 297 -10.40 0.32 15.18
CA ILE A 297 -10.03 0.87 16.51
C ILE A 297 -11.20 1.68 17.05
N ILE A 298 -11.73 1.28 18.20
CA ILE A 298 -13.05 1.72 18.68
C ILE A 298 -12.98 2.08 20.17
N PRO A 299 -13.41 3.27 20.60
CA PRO A 299 -13.49 3.61 22.02
C PRO A 299 -14.34 2.62 22.82
N VAL A 300 -13.90 2.29 24.03
CA VAL A 300 -14.67 1.53 25.01
C VAL A 300 -15.73 2.43 25.64
N LYS A 301 -16.98 1.96 25.71
CA LYS A 301 -18.07 2.66 26.42
C LYS A 301 -18.24 2.15 27.85
N GLN A 302 -18.15 0.84 28.06
CA GLN A 302 -18.31 0.20 29.37
C GLN A 302 -17.71 -1.21 29.32
N ILE A 303 -17.19 -1.68 30.44
CA ILE A 303 -16.73 -3.07 30.61
C ILE A 303 -17.30 -3.63 31.92
N ASP A 304 -17.71 -4.90 31.87
CA ASP A 304 -18.21 -5.66 33.00
C ASP A 304 -17.43 -6.98 33.04
N ALA A 305 -16.46 -7.04 33.95
CA ALA A 305 -15.51 -8.15 34.02
C ALA A 305 -16.16 -9.46 34.51
N ASP A 306 -17.19 -9.37 35.35
CA ASP A 306 -17.93 -10.51 35.88
C ASP A 306 -18.78 -11.18 34.78
N LYS A 307 -19.46 -10.37 33.96
CA LYS A 307 -20.22 -10.86 32.78
C LYS A 307 -19.31 -11.18 31.58
N ARG A 308 -18.02 -10.81 31.66
CA ARG A 308 -17.02 -10.84 30.58
C ARG A 308 -17.41 -10.02 29.35
N THR A 309 -18.05 -8.87 29.51
CA THR A 309 -18.61 -8.10 28.39
C THR A 309 -17.93 -6.75 28.19
N ILE A 310 -17.67 -6.40 26.92
CA ILE A 310 -17.20 -5.09 26.48
C ILE A 310 -18.29 -4.45 25.63
N THR A 311 -18.72 -3.26 26.02
CA THR A 311 -19.61 -2.38 25.27
C THR A 311 -18.78 -1.34 24.54
N LEU A 312 -18.99 -1.22 23.24
CA LEU A 312 -18.26 -0.32 22.35
C LEU A 312 -18.95 1.06 22.27
N GLY A 313 -18.16 2.09 21.93
CA GLY A 313 -18.65 3.45 21.67
C GLY A 313 -19.44 3.57 20.37
N ARG A 314 -19.20 2.67 19.40
CA ARG A 314 -19.98 2.52 18.15
C ARG A 314 -19.96 1.08 17.66
N GLN A 315 -20.88 0.73 16.76
CA GLN A 315 -20.85 -0.54 16.03
C GLN A 315 -19.62 -0.60 15.11
N VAL A 316 -19.18 -1.82 14.79
CA VAL A 316 -18.50 -2.08 13.50
C VAL A 316 -19.61 -2.17 12.46
N ARG A 317 -19.40 -1.61 11.26
CA ARG A 317 -20.39 -1.44 10.19
C ARG A 317 -21.39 -2.63 10.11
N PRO A 318 -22.67 -2.46 10.50
CA PRO A 318 -23.63 -3.56 10.57
C PRO A 318 -23.92 -4.19 9.21
N GLY A 319 -24.12 -5.50 9.18
CA GLY A 319 -24.43 -6.27 7.97
C GLY A 319 -23.30 -6.38 6.94
N PHE A 320 -22.21 -5.64 7.12
CA PHE A 320 -20.99 -5.71 6.31
C PHE A 320 -19.79 -5.34 7.18
N MET A 321 -19.03 -6.35 7.59
CA MET A 321 -17.96 -6.25 8.60
C MET A 321 -18.44 -6.32 10.07
N SER A 322 -19.61 -6.92 10.34
CA SER A 322 -20.05 -7.22 11.71
C SER A 322 -19.01 -8.07 12.48
N LEU A 323 -19.02 -7.94 13.81
CA LEU A 323 -18.22 -8.80 14.68
C LEU A 323 -18.68 -10.27 14.60
N MET A 324 -17.75 -11.19 14.81
CA MET A 324 -18.00 -12.63 14.91
C MET A 324 -17.41 -13.19 16.21
N PRO A 325 -17.95 -14.29 16.75
CA PRO A 325 -17.20 -15.15 17.67
C PRO A 325 -15.89 -15.60 17.02
N GLY A 326 -14.88 -15.90 17.84
CA GLY A 326 -13.52 -16.20 17.39
C GLY A 326 -12.72 -15.00 16.87
N ASN A 327 -13.32 -13.83 16.61
CA ASN A 327 -12.54 -12.64 16.24
C ASN A 327 -11.55 -12.25 17.34
N ARG A 328 -10.31 -11.99 16.94
CA ARG A 328 -9.26 -11.51 17.85
C ARG A 328 -9.38 -10.01 18.11
N PHE A 329 -9.01 -9.59 19.31
CA PHE A 329 -8.91 -8.19 19.69
C PHE A 329 -7.92 -7.98 20.85
N CYS A 330 -7.59 -6.72 21.10
CA CYS A 330 -6.97 -6.26 22.34
C CYS A 330 -7.60 -4.93 22.79
N VAL A 331 -7.50 -4.62 24.08
CA VAL A 331 -7.88 -3.32 24.65
C VAL A 331 -6.61 -2.55 24.98
N GLU A 332 -6.44 -1.36 24.42
CA GLU A 332 -5.27 -0.49 24.61
C GLU A 332 -5.63 0.73 25.46
N ASN A 333 -4.60 1.39 26.02
CA ASN A 333 -4.66 2.62 26.81
C ASN A 333 -5.30 2.48 28.20
N VAL A 334 -5.14 1.32 28.84
CA VAL A 334 -5.60 1.09 30.21
C VAL A 334 -4.43 1.29 31.18
N LEU A 335 -4.59 2.14 32.20
CA LEU A 335 -3.51 2.45 33.14
C LEU A 335 -3.15 1.25 34.03
N GLU A 336 -4.13 0.43 34.37
CA GLU A 336 -3.92 -0.78 35.18
C GLU A 336 -3.22 -1.91 34.40
N GLU A 337 -3.21 -1.84 33.07
CA GLU A 337 -2.46 -2.73 32.17
C GLU A 337 -1.11 -2.12 31.73
N LEU A 338 -0.66 -1.04 32.38
CA LEU A 338 0.71 -0.54 32.26
C LEU A 338 1.58 -1.36 33.23
N ASP A 339 1.98 -2.57 32.83
CA ASP A 339 2.63 -3.53 33.71
C ASP A 339 3.97 -4.11 33.21
N GLN A 340 4.44 -3.68 32.02
CA GLN A 340 5.77 -4.04 31.50
C GLN A 340 6.66 -2.85 31.10
N PRO A 341 8.01 -2.98 31.17
CA PRO A 341 8.93 -1.98 30.65
C PRO A 341 8.75 -1.73 29.15
N GLY A 342 8.56 -0.47 28.78
CA GLY A 342 8.28 -0.04 27.40
C GLY A 342 6.81 0.22 27.11
N GLU A 343 5.94 0.11 28.11
CA GLU A 343 4.53 0.45 27.99
C GLU A 343 4.21 1.89 28.43
N TRP A 344 3.14 2.48 27.88
CA TRP A 344 2.64 3.82 28.25
C TRP A 344 1.11 3.93 28.13
N CYS A 345 0.52 4.81 28.93
CA CYS A 345 -0.91 5.12 28.92
C CYS A 345 -1.12 6.65 28.94
N LEU A 346 -2.00 7.17 28.08
CA LEU A 346 -2.43 8.57 28.11
C LEU A 346 -3.85 8.66 28.66
N ASP A 347 -3.98 9.20 29.88
CA ASP A 347 -5.25 9.59 30.47
C ASP A 347 -5.67 10.96 29.90
N GLY A 348 -6.70 10.94 29.04
CA GLY A 348 -7.28 12.13 28.43
C GLY A 348 -8.22 12.93 29.35
N GLU A 349 -8.71 12.37 30.46
CA GLU A 349 -9.57 13.06 31.41
C GLU A 349 -8.74 13.97 32.33
N THR A 350 -7.64 13.46 32.89
CA THR A 350 -6.71 14.29 33.68
C THR A 350 -5.71 15.03 32.81
N GLY A 351 -5.41 14.52 31.61
CA GLY A 351 -4.30 14.99 30.77
C GLY A 351 -2.94 14.50 31.29
N THR A 352 -2.87 13.27 31.79
CA THR A 352 -1.64 12.70 32.37
C THR A 352 -1.11 11.56 31.50
N LEU A 353 0.16 11.66 31.10
CA LEU A 353 0.88 10.61 30.40
C LEU A 353 1.69 9.79 31.40
N TYR A 354 1.42 8.49 31.47
CA TYR A 354 2.16 7.52 32.26
C TYR A 354 3.05 6.67 31.33
N PHE A 355 4.27 6.36 31.76
CA PHE A 355 5.24 5.59 30.97
C PHE A 355 6.12 4.74 31.91
N TRP A 356 6.24 3.44 31.63
CA TRP A 356 7.28 2.59 32.22
C TRP A 356 8.47 2.55 31.24
N PRO A 357 9.61 3.19 31.57
CA PRO A 357 10.75 3.22 30.68
C PRO A 357 11.47 1.86 30.59
N PRO A 358 11.91 1.40 29.40
CA PRO A 358 12.72 0.18 29.26
C PRO A 358 14.09 0.22 29.97
N THR A 359 14.55 1.40 30.40
CA THR A 359 15.86 1.64 31.00
C THR A 359 15.77 2.73 32.05
N GLU A 360 16.47 2.58 33.17
CA GLU A 360 16.39 3.48 34.34
C GLU A 360 16.79 4.95 34.06
N ASN A 361 17.60 5.20 33.03
CA ASN A 361 17.99 6.57 32.68
C ASN A 361 16.97 7.23 31.74
N THR A 362 16.08 8.03 32.32
CA THR A 362 15.10 8.87 31.61
C THR A 362 15.38 10.36 31.73
N GLN A 363 16.64 10.81 31.78
CA GLN A 363 16.97 12.24 31.85
C GLN A 363 16.40 13.02 30.64
N ASP A 364 15.17 13.53 30.79
CA ASP A 364 14.37 14.51 30.04
C ASP A 364 14.49 14.59 28.50
N SER A 365 15.14 13.64 27.82
CA SER A 365 15.74 13.89 26.50
C SER A 365 15.32 13.00 25.33
N GLN A 366 14.65 11.88 25.60
CA GLN A 366 14.51 10.80 24.62
C GLN A 366 13.05 10.44 24.30
N THR A 367 12.08 11.01 25.00
CA THR A 367 10.65 10.72 24.79
C THR A 367 9.99 11.74 23.86
N ILE A 368 9.29 11.26 22.83
CA ILE A 368 8.62 12.08 21.80
C ILE A 368 7.18 11.56 21.61
N ALA A 369 6.21 12.48 21.55
CA ALA A 369 4.84 12.20 21.11
C ALA A 369 4.49 13.04 19.86
N PRO A 370 3.77 12.50 18.86
CA PRO A 370 3.39 13.23 17.65
C PRO A 370 2.37 14.35 17.95
N ARG A 371 2.45 15.47 17.20
CA ARG A 371 1.58 16.65 17.36
C ARG A 371 0.89 17.13 16.07
N ILE A 372 1.44 16.83 14.90
CA ILE A 372 0.81 17.12 13.59
C ILE A 372 0.78 15.88 12.69
N ASP A 373 -0.19 15.78 11.80
CA ASP A 373 -0.40 14.64 10.90
C ASP A 373 0.45 14.70 9.62
N GLN A 374 0.83 15.92 9.19
CA GLN A 374 1.55 16.17 7.94
C GLN A 374 2.80 17.05 8.14
N LEU A 375 3.86 16.83 7.35
CA LEU A 375 5.13 17.59 7.45
C LEU A 375 5.36 18.53 6.27
N ILE A 376 5.26 18.03 5.03
CA ILE A 376 5.28 18.88 3.82
C ILE A 376 4.02 18.60 3.00
N VAL A 377 3.38 19.68 2.53
CA VAL A 377 2.20 19.61 1.67
C VAL A 377 2.44 20.47 0.44
N VAL A 378 2.62 19.82 -0.70
CA VAL A 378 2.69 20.45 -2.02
C VAL A 378 1.28 20.46 -2.59
N ARG A 379 0.64 21.65 -2.66
CA ARG A 379 -0.79 21.80 -2.99
C ARG A 379 -1.03 22.81 -4.10
N GLY A 380 -1.36 22.30 -5.27
CA GLY A 380 -1.94 23.07 -6.37
C GLY A 380 -3.47 23.07 -6.30
N THR A 381 -4.07 23.59 -7.36
CA THR A 381 -5.50 23.40 -7.70
C THR A 381 -5.59 22.84 -9.13
N PRO A 382 -6.76 22.33 -9.58
CA PRO A 382 -6.91 21.84 -10.96
C PRO A 382 -6.41 22.83 -12.03
N ASP A 383 -6.71 24.12 -11.89
CA ASP A 383 -6.30 25.16 -12.85
C ASP A 383 -4.86 25.67 -12.63
N LYS A 384 -4.28 25.41 -11.45
CA LYS A 384 -2.97 25.93 -11.02
C LYS A 384 -2.20 24.85 -10.28
N PRO A 385 -1.74 23.80 -10.98
CA PRO A 385 -0.95 22.74 -10.38
C PRO A 385 0.41 23.27 -9.90
N VAL A 386 1.00 22.59 -8.91
CA VAL A 386 2.39 22.83 -8.53
C VAL A 386 3.31 22.06 -9.46
N ARG A 387 4.40 22.68 -9.91
CA ARG A 387 5.35 22.06 -10.85
C ARG A 387 6.80 22.16 -10.41
N HIS A 388 7.61 21.18 -10.82
CA HIS A 388 9.07 21.19 -10.70
C HIS A 388 9.61 21.49 -9.28
N ILE A 389 8.96 20.91 -8.27
CA ILE A 389 9.47 20.89 -6.89
C ILE A 389 10.13 19.54 -6.61
N THR A 390 11.36 19.56 -6.12
CA THR A 390 12.09 18.37 -5.65
C THR A 390 12.27 18.41 -4.13
N ILE A 391 11.99 17.30 -3.46
CA ILE A 391 12.22 17.07 -2.03
C ILE A 391 13.20 15.90 -1.91
N SER A 392 14.39 16.11 -1.35
CA SER A 392 15.45 15.10 -1.37
C SER A 392 16.38 15.02 -0.16
N GLY A 393 16.81 13.80 0.19
CA GLY A 393 17.78 13.54 1.26
C GLY A 393 17.26 13.80 2.69
N LEU A 394 16.01 14.19 2.85
CA LEU A 394 15.43 14.56 4.15
C LEU A 394 14.95 13.32 4.93
N THR A 395 14.95 13.40 6.25
CA THR A 395 14.28 12.40 7.12
C THR A 395 12.97 12.97 7.65
N PHE A 396 11.89 12.17 7.61
CA PHE A 396 10.54 12.51 8.04
C PHE A 396 10.09 11.57 9.18
N SER A 397 9.75 12.12 10.36
CA SER A 397 9.36 11.30 11.53
C SER A 397 8.28 11.88 12.45
N HIS A 398 7.58 10.98 13.15
CA HIS A 398 6.67 11.27 14.26
C HIS A 398 5.45 12.15 13.88
N THR A 399 4.71 11.76 12.85
CA THR A 399 3.36 12.33 12.59
C THR A 399 2.27 11.65 13.41
N LEU A 400 1.17 12.36 13.65
CA LEU A 400 -0.06 11.80 14.24
C LEU A 400 -0.64 10.69 13.36
N SER A 401 -1.39 9.78 13.99
CA SER A 401 -2.28 8.87 13.27
C SER A 401 -3.62 9.57 13.08
N PRO A 402 -4.06 9.85 11.84
CA PRO A 402 -5.44 10.30 11.58
C PRO A 402 -6.44 9.14 11.72
N TYR A 403 -5.98 7.89 11.81
CA TYR A 403 -6.80 6.71 12.05
C TYR A 403 -6.99 6.49 13.57
N PRO A 404 -8.20 6.12 14.06
CA PRO A 404 -9.45 5.87 13.30
C PRO A 404 -10.31 7.13 13.07
N GLU A 405 -9.92 8.30 13.58
CA GLU A 405 -10.72 9.55 13.56
C GLU A 405 -11.13 10.04 12.16
N GLN A 406 -10.38 9.67 11.11
CA GLN A 406 -10.66 9.97 9.71
C GLN A 406 -10.80 8.70 8.85
N GLN A 407 -11.44 7.68 9.42
CA GLN A 407 -11.78 6.45 8.71
C GLN A 407 -12.96 6.71 7.73
N PRO A 408 -12.75 6.55 6.42
CA PRO A 408 -13.85 6.57 5.45
C PRO A 408 -14.75 5.33 5.61
N GLU A 409 -16.01 5.42 5.16
CA GLU A 409 -16.98 4.32 5.22
C GLU A 409 -16.50 3.06 4.47
N ASP A 410 -15.77 3.25 3.38
CA ASP A 410 -15.02 2.18 2.71
C ASP A 410 -13.65 2.01 3.39
N PHE A 411 -13.52 0.94 4.17
CA PHE A 411 -12.32 0.68 4.96
C PHE A 411 -11.06 0.54 4.09
N HIS A 412 -11.16 0.15 2.81
CA HIS A 412 -10.00 0.02 1.94
C HIS A 412 -9.35 1.37 1.64
N SER A 413 -10.14 2.45 1.56
CA SER A 413 -9.65 3.79 1.24
C SER A 413 -8.57 4.28 2.23
N PRO A 414 -7.44 4.84 1.77
CA PRO A 414 -6.45 5.51 2.63
C PRO A 414 -7.09 6.60 3.50
N THR A 415 -6.42 6.97 4.59
CA THR A 415 -6.92 8.06 5.45
C THR A 415 -6.89 9.38 4.68
N LEU A 416 -7.96 10.18 4.75
CA LEU A 416 -8.10 11.40 3.94
C LEU A 416 -6.98 12.43 4.18
N ARG A 417 -6.38 12.44 5.39
CA ARG A 417 -5.18 13.22 5.74
C ARG A 417 -4.11 12.35 6.38
N GLY A 418 -3.07 12.97 6.95
CA GLY A 418 -1.89 12.31 7.52
C GLY A 418 -0.95 11.63 6.51
N ALA A 419 0.14 12.30 6.17
CA ALA A 419 1.25 11.75 5.39
C ALA A 419 2.56 12.52 5.66
N GLY A 420 3.73 11.89 5.52
CA GLY A 420 5.02 12.59 5.60
C GLY A 420 5.15 13.70 4.56
N VAL A 421 4.92 13.36 3.29
CA VAL A 421 4.83 14.29 2.16
C VAL A 421 3.51 14.07 1.41
N THR A 422 2.73 15.13 1.24
CA THR A 422 1.53 15.12 0.38
C THR A 422 1.81 15.91 -0.90
N LEU A 423 1.55 15.31 -2.07
CA LEU A 423 1.44 15.97 -3.37
C LEU A 423 -0.04 16.02 -3.76
N GLN A 424 -0.58 17.21 -4.01
CA GLN A 424 -1.98 17.41 -4.41
C GLN A 424 -2.03 18.37 -5.60
N HIS A 425 -2.61 17.94 -6.73
CA HIS A 425 -2.56 18.70 -7.99
C HIS A 425 -1.12 19.10 -8.36
N CYS A 426 -0.24 18.09 -8.42
CA CYS A 426 1.18 18.27 -8.74
C CYS A 426 1.52 17.65 -10.10
N GLU A 427 2.39 18.34 -10.84
CA GLU A 427 3.00 17.82 -12.07
C GLU A 427 4.53 17.92 -12.02
N ASP A 428 5.25 16.93 -12.54
CA ASP A 428 6.72 16.99 -12.68
C ASP A 428 7.47 17.26 -11.36
N CYS A 429 6.89 16.90 -10.21
CA CYS A 429 7.54 17.00 -8.90
C CYS A 429 8.23 15.69 -8.50
N CYS A 430 9.29 15.78 -7.70
CA CYS A 430 10.11 14.65 -7.28
C CYS A 430 10.19 14.53 -5.75
N VAL A 431 10.03 13.32 -5.23
CA VAL A 431 10.29 12.96 -3.84
C VAL A 431 11.31 11.83 -3.87
N THR A 432 12.59 12.17 -3.71
CA THR A 432 13.70 11.24 -4.02
C THR A 432 14.77 11.14 -2.94
N ASP A 433 15.26 9.92 -2.70
CA ASP A 433 16.36 9.65 -1.75
C ASP A 433 16.08 10.11 -0.30
N ASN A 434 14.81 10.20 0.11
CA ASN A 434 14.40 10.56 1.47
C ASN A 434 14.26 9.32 2.37
N ARG A 435 14.18 9.55 3.68
CA ARG A 435 13.81 8.54 4.67
C ARG A 435 12.52 8.90 5.39
N PHE A 436 11.51 8.05 5.28
CA PHE A 436 10.26 8.13 6.02
C PHE A 436 10.28 7.09 7.13
N PHE A 437 10.23 7.53 8.40
CA PHE A 437 10.49 6.65 9.54
C PHE A 437 9.59 6.99 10.71
N MET A 438 8.83 6.01 11.21
CA MET A 438 7.96 6.16 12.39
C MET A 438 6.92 7.28 12.23
N LEU A 439 6.12 7.17 11.15
CA LEU A 439 4.98 8.04 10.87
C LEU A 439 3.67 7.39 11.35
N GLY A 440 2.66 8.22 11.61
CA GLY A 440 1.32 7.76 12.03
C GLY A 440 0.32 7.59 10.87
N GLY A 441 0.44 8.41 9.82
CA GLY A 441 -0.28 8.24 8.54
C GLY A 441 0.55 7.49 7.51
N ASP A 442 0.43 7.86 6.23
CA ASP A 442 1.24 7.32 5.13
C ASP A 442 2.65 7.96 5.09
N ALA A 443 3.57 7.43 4.29
CA ALA A 443 4.85 8.11 4.04
C ALA A 443 4.72 9.17 2.93
N VAL A 444 4.27 8.78 1.74
CA VAL A 444 4.02 9.71 0.62
C VAL A 444 2.61 9.53 0.09
N ARG A 445 1.87 10.62 -0.10
CA ARG A 445 0.54 10.59 -0.73
C ARG A 445 0.47 11.48 -1.96
N LEU A 446 0.05 10.93 -3.09
CA LEU A 446 -0.42 11.65 -4.27
C LEU A 446 -1.94 11.73 -4.16
N HIS A 447 -2.43 12.86 -3.66
CA HIS A 447 -3.85 13.13 -3.44
C HIS A 447 -4.47 13.82 -4.65
N SER A 448 -5.66 13.35 -5.06
CA SER A 448 -6.37 13.86 -6.24
C SER A 448 -5.52 13.75 -7.53
N ALA A 449 -5.74 14.64 -8.51
CA ALA A 449 -5.09 14.54 -9.81
C ALA A 449 -3.59 14.85 -9.72
N ASN A 450 -2.74 14.05 -10.36
CA ASN A 450 -1.28 14.17 -10.31
C ASN A 450 -0.67 13.61 -11.60
N ALA A 451 0.35 14.27 -12.18
CA ALA A 451 0.97 13.80 -13.43
C ALA A 451 2.51 13.82 -13.42
N ARG A 452 3.16 12.80 -13.98
CA ARG A 452 4.62 12.75 -14.23
C ARG A 452 5.50 12.95 -12.98
N ASN A 453 4.95 12.76 -11.78
CA ASN A 453 5.70 12.88 -10.53
C ASN A 453 6.55 11.63 -10.31
N GLN A 454 7.71 11.79 -9.65
CA GLN A 454 8.66 10.70 -9.42
C GLN A 454 8.89 10.50 -7.92
N ILE A 455 8.51 9.33 -7.40
CA ILE A 455 8.73 8.91 -6.02
C ILE A 455 9.80 7.82 -6.04
N VAL A 456 11.06 8.20 -5.86
CA VAL A 456 12.20 7.36 -6.27
C VAL A 456 13.26 7.18 -5.19
N GLY A 457 13.75 5.96 -4.97
CA GLY A 457 14.94 5.75 -4.12
C GLY A 457 14.75 6.01 -2.62
N ASN A 458 13.51 6.10 -2.14
CA ASN A 458 13.22 6.42 -0.74
C ASN A 458 13.27 5.18 0.16
N GLU A 459 13.70 5.39 1.40
CA GLU A 459 13.59 4.44 2.52
C GLU A 459 12.27 4.70 3.25
N ILE A 460 11.39 3.71 3.40
CA ILE A 460 10.08 3.84 4.04
C ILE A 460 9.89 2.73 5.06
N ALA A 461 9.87 3.08 6.36
CA ALA A 461 9.85 2.10 7.43
C ALA A 461 9.02 2.48 8.67
N PHE A 462 8.32 1.50 9.25
CA PHE A 462 7.54 1.63 10.50
C PHE A 462 6.42 2.69 10.44
N VAL A 463 5.74 2.76 9.29
CA VAL A 463 4.69 3.73 8.95
C VAL A 463 3.32 3.21 9.38
N GLY A 464 2.46 4.10 9.89
CA GLY A 464 1.14 3.73 10.44
C GLY A 464 0.12 3.30 9.40
N GLY A 465 0.15 3.92 8.22
CA GLY A 465 -0.66 3.58 7.04
C GLY A 465 0.18 2.97 5.90
N ALA A 466 -0.15 3.33 4.67
CA ALA A 466 0.51 2.86 3.45
C ALA A 466 1.92 3.45 3.30
N GLY A 467 2.79 2.76 2.55
CA GLY A 467 4.09 3.32 2.17
C GLY A 467 3.90 4.51 1.22
N ILE A 468 3.35 4.24 0.03
CA ILE A 468 3.03 5.27 -0.96
C ILE A 468 1.57 5.11 -1.40
N SER A 469 0.75 6.15 -1.26
CA SER A 469 -0.65 6.13 -1.68
C SER A 469 -0.93 7.08 -2.85
N LEU A 470 -1.70 6.60 -3.83
CA LEU A 470 -2.31 7.37 -4.92
C LEU A 470 -3.83 7.33 -4.65
N ALA A 471 -4.36 8.41 -4.08
CA ALA A 471 -5.67 8.39 -3.44
C ALA A 471 -6.52 9.61 -3.82
N SER A 472 -7.82 9.52 -3.63
CA SER A 472 -8.71 10.67 -3.64
C SER A 472 -9.80 10.56 -2.58
N ASP A 473 -10.48 11.67 -2.33
CA ASP A 473 -11.70 11.72 -1.51
C ASP A 473 -12.94 11.23 -2.28
N GLY A 474 -12.76 10.68 -3.50
CA GLY A 474 -13.85 10.18 -4.34
C GLY A 474 -14.55 8.96 -3.75
N PRO A 475 -15.83 8.73 -4.07
CA PRO A 475 -16.58 7.58 -3.55
C PRO A 475 -15.94 6.27 -4.01
N GLY A 476 -16.03 5.21 -3.20
CA GLY A 476 -15.76 3.86 -3.70
C GLY A 476 -16.82 3.44 -4.73
N ASN A 477 -16.42 2.74 -5.80
CA ASN A 477 -17.36 2.26 -6.80
C ASN A 477 -18.02 0.99 -6.27
N THR A 478 -19.22 1.09 -5.71
CA THR A 478 -19.95 -0.06 -5.17
C THR A 478 -20.59 -0.94 -6.25
N HIS A 479 -20.64 -0.51 -7.50
CA HIS A 479 -21.26 -1.23 -8.61
C HIS A 479 -20.25 -2.12 -9.35
N THR A 480 -19.77 -3.12 -8.63
CA THR A 480 -18.76 -4.15 -8.98
C THR A 480 -18.88 -4.81 -10.37
N TRP A 481 -20.05 -4.76 -11.03
CA TRP A 481 -20.29 -5.41 -12.34
C TRP A 481 -21.22 -4.63 -13.26
N ALA A 482 -21.22 -3.30 -13.18
CA ALA A 482 -22.08 -2.46 -14.02
C ALA A 482 -21.69 -2.53 -15.50
N ASP A 483 -22.62 -2.13 -16.38
CA ASP A 483 -22.33 -2.00 -17.81
C ASP A 483 -21.40 -0.82 -18.12
N GLN A 484 -20.92 -0.75 -19.37
CA GLN A 484 -19.98 0.28 -19.83
C GLN A 484 -20.53 1.72 -19.71
N ALA A 485 -21.86 1.93 -19.72
CA ALA A 485 -22.43 3.27 -19.55
C ALA A 485 -22.35 3.73 -18.09
N VAL A 486 -22.69 2.84 -17.14
CA VAL A 486 -22.55 3.12 -15.70
C VAL A 486 -21.07 3.24 -15.30
N LEU A 487 -20.20 2.38 -15.83
CA LEU A 487 -18.75 2.50 -15.63
C LEU A 487 -18.20 3.84 -16.14
N ARG A 488 -18.66 4.30 -17.33
CA ARG A 488 -18.30 5.62 -17.88
C ARG A 488 -18.88 6.78 -17.06
N GLN A 489 -20.05 6.63 -16.43
CA GLN A 489 -20.59 7.64 -15.50
C GLN A 489 -19.75 7.70 -14.21
N ASN A 490 -19.37 6.55 -13.65
CA ASN A 490 -18.57 6.49 -12.43
C ASN A 490 -17.15 7.03 -12.65
N SER A 491 -16.53 6.75 -13.80
CA SER A 491 -15.18 7.24 -14.11
C SER A 491 -15.07 8.78 -14.07
N GLN A 492 -16.14 9.52 -14.37
CA GLN A 492 -16.16 10.99 -14.34
C GLN A 492 -15.96 11.58 -12.92
N GLN A 493 -16.18 10.78 -11.87
CA GLN A 493 -16.02 11.20 -10.47
C GLN A 493 -14.58 11.07 -9.97
N TYR A 494 -13.71 10.36 -10.70
CA TYR A 494 -12.36 10.05 -10.26
C TYR A 494 -11.31 11.00 -10.86
N PRO A 495 -10.35 11.49 -10.05
CA PRO A 495 -9.26 12.31 -10.55
C PRO A 495 -8.26 11.48 -11.36
N ARG A 496 -7.61 12.14 -12.32
CA ARG A 496 -6.64 11.52 -13.24
C ARG A 496 -5.24 11.49 -12.64
N SER A 497 -4.67 10.29 -12.54
CA SER A 497 -3.28 10.05 -12.17
C SER A 497 -2.53 9.58 -13.42
N ILE A 498 -1.56 10.37 -13.91
CA ILE A 498 -1.00 10.21 -15.26
C ILE A 498 0.52 10.04 -15.21
N ARG A 499 1.05 8.88 -15.62
CA ARG A 499 2.49 8.65 -15.82
C ARG A 499 3.38 8.98 -14.61
N ASN A 500 2.84 8.85 -13.40
CA ASN A 500 3.65 8.94 -12.19
C ASN A 500 4.52 7.68 -12.08
N VAL A 501 5.74 7.84 -11.57
CA VAL A 501 6.73 6.77 -11.44
C VAL A 501 7.04 6.55 -9.97
N ILE A 502 6.80 5.33 -9.49
CA ILE A 502 7.16 4.88 -8.14
C ILE A 502 8.24 3.82 -8.30
N SER A 503 9.50 4.18 -8.08
CA SER A 503 10.59 3.30 -8.45
C SER A 503 11.77 3.25 -7.48
N ASN A 504 12.37 2.06 -7.35
CA ASN A 504 13.54 1.84 -6.52
C ASN A 504 13.38 2.25 -5.03
N ASN A 505 12.15 2.25 -4.50
CA ASN A 505 11.93 2.49 -3.08
C ASN A 505 12.10 1.19 -2.29
N HIS A 506 12.61 1.31 -1.06
CA HIS A 506 12.60 0.23 -0.07
C HIS A 506 11.49 0.51 0.94
N ILE A 507 10.46 -0.34 0.95
CA ILE A 507 9.23 -0.12 1.71
C ILE A 507 9.00 -1.31 2.63
N HIS A 508 9.00 -1.10 3.95
CA HIS A 508 8.85 -2.20 4.89
C HIS A 508 8.21 -1.87 6.23
N HIS A 509 7.63 -2.87 6.89
CA HIS A 509 7.02 -2.73 8.23
C HIS A 509 5.97 -1.59 8.27
N CYS A 510 5.20 -1.43 7.20
CA CYS A 510 4.11 -0.45 7.10
C CYS A 510 2.77 -1.10 7.51
N GLY A 511 1.75 -0.28 7.76
CA GLY A 511 0.49 -0.73 8.36
C GLY A 511 0.58 -0.98 9.86
N VAL A 512 1.43 -0.22 10.57
CA VAL A 512 1.59 -0.36 12.04
C VAL A 512 0.28 -0.07 12.79
N ILE A 513 -0.60 0.79 12.23
CA ILE A 513 -1.85 1.25 12.87
C ILE A 513 -3.08 0.85 12.04
N LYS A 514 -3.16 1.30 10.78
CA LYS A 514 -4.18 0.83 9.83
C LYS A 514 -3.64 -0.41 9.13
N LYS A 515 -4.24 -1.58 9.39
CA LYS A 515 -3.67 -2.87 8.98
C LYS A 515 -3.91 -3.19 7.52
N ASN A 516 -5.03 -2.76 6.95
CA ASN A 516 -5.37 -2.94 5.54
C ASN A 516 -4.82 -1.79 4.67
N CYS A 517 -3.51 -1.84 4.39
CA CYS A 517 -2.82 -0.90 3.52
C CYS A 517 -1.76 -1.59 2.65
N GLY A 518 -1.50 -1.03 1.46
CA GLY A 518 -0.43 -1.50 0.59
C GLY A 518 0.94 -0.88 0.92
N GLY A 519 2.02 -1.55 0.52
CA GLY A 519 3.33 -0.91 0.37
C GLY A 519 3.27 0.21 -0.67
N VAL A 520 2.62 -0.06 -1.80
CA VAL A 520 2.00 0.96 -2.67
C VAL A 520 0.51 0.69 -2.82
N GLN A 521 -0.30 1.74 -2.73
CA GLN A 521 -1.76 1.65 -2.76
C GLN A 521 -2.38 2.69 -3.69
N LEU A 522 -3.15 2.24 -4.69
CA LEU A 522 -4.00 3.08 -5.53
C LEU A 522 -5.45 2.89 -5.06
N TYR A 523 -6.17 3.99 -4.84
CA TYR A 523 -7.59 3.98 -4.46
C TYR A 523 -8.31 5.15 -5.11
N GLY A 524 -9.46 4.92 -5.77
CA GLY A 524 -10.33 6.02 -6.18
C GLY A 524 -9.69 6.92 -7.25
N ILE A 525 -9.10 6.35 -8.31
CA ILE A 525 -8.42 7.13 -9.36
C ILE A 525 -8.63 6.57 -10.78
N ASN A 526 -8.55 7.48 -11.76
CA ASN A 526 -8.37 7.15 -13.17
C ASN A 526 -6.86 7.07 -13.47
N SER A 527 -6.32 5.86 -13.64
CA SER A 527 -4.90 5.63 -13.91
C SER A 527 -4.61 5.63 -15.41
N ILE A 528 -3.62 6.43 -15.82
CA ILE A 528 -3.12 6.48 -17.19
C ILE A 528 -1.61 6.29 -17.14
N ASP A 529 -1.15 5.07 -17.41
CA ASP A 529 0.26 4.70 -17.54
C ASP A 529 1.13 4.97 -16.30
N ASN A 530 0.58 4.88 -15.08
CA ASN A 530 1.41 4.94 -13.87
C ASN A 530 2.29 3.68 -13.76
N VAL A 531 3.57 3.86 -13.42
CA VAL A 531 4.57 2.79 -13.38
C VAL A 531 5.07 2.58 -11.95
N ILE A 532 5.01 1.34 -11.48
CA ILE A 532 5.54 0.90 -10.20
C ILE A 532 6.64 -0.13 -10.50
N SER A 533 7.92 0.25 -10.34
CA SER A 533 9.02 -0.61 -10.79
C SER A 533 10.28 -0.64 -9.94
N HIS A 534 10.98 -1.77 -9.92
CA HIS A 534 12.24 -1.94 -9.15
C HIS A 534 12.13 -1.67 -7.64
N ASN A 535 10.92 -1.67 -7.05
CA ASN A 535 10.76 -1.49 -5.62
C ASN A 535 11.03 -2.80 -4.86
N LEU A 536 11.50 -2.67 -3.61
CA LEU A 536 11.60 -3.76 -2.66
C LEU A 536 10.55 -3.55 -1.56
N ILE A 537 9.55 -4.43 -1.48
CA ILE A 537 8.40 -4.26 -0.57
C ILE A 537 8.30 -5.47 0.35
N HIS A 538 8.48 -5.31 1.67
CA HIS A 538 8.47 -6.46 2.56
C HIS A 538 8.01 -6.24 3.99
N HIS A 539 7.62 -7.32 4.68
CA HIS A 539 7.07 -7.29 6.03
C HIS A 539 5.87 -6.34 6.12
N MET A 540 4.85 -6.60 5.31
CA MET A 540 3.62 -5.79 5.25
C MET A 540 2.52 -6.45 6.08
N SER A 541 1.72 -5.65 6.80
CA SER A 541 0.52 -6.14 7.49
C SER A 541 -0.49 -6.76 6.53
N ASP A 542 -0.61 -6.19 5.34
CA ASP A 542 -1.51 -6.54 4.24
C ASP A 542 -0.72 -6.67 2.91
N LYS A 543 -1.23 -6.15 1.78
CA LYS A 543 -0.66 -6.33 0.44
C LYS A 543 0.72 -5.69 0.29
N GLY A 544 1.51 -6.25 -0.61
CA GLY A 544 2.65 -5.52 -1.20
C GLY A 544 2.17 -4.35 -2.06
N LEU A 545 1.25 -4.63 -2.99
CA LEU A 545 0.64 -3.67 -3.91
C LEU A 545 -0.87 -3.82 -3.93
N THR A 546 -1.63 -2.73 -3.97
CA THR A 546 -3.08 -2.81 -4.16
C THR A 546 -3.65 -1.67 -5.00
N MET A 547 -4.61 -2.00 -5.85
CA MET A 547 -5.27 -1.06 -6.76
C MET A 547 -6.77 -1.28 -6.66
N GLN A 548 -7.49 -0.30 -6.13
CA GLN A 548 -8.89 -0.45 -5.76
C GLN A 548 -9.74 0.71 -6.27
N ASP A 549 -11.00 0.44 -6.65
CA ASP A 549 -12.00 1.45 -6.99
C ASP A 549 -11.52 2.45 -8.06
N GLY A 550 -11.13 1.94 -9.23
CA GLY A 550 -10.46 2.78 -10.24
C GLY A 550 -10.57 2.25 -11.67
N PHE A 551 -9.95 3.00 -12.58
CA PHE A 551 -10.03 2.73 -14.02
C PHE A 551 -8.69 2.85 -14.72
N GLY A 552 -8.57 2.20 -15.88
CA GLY A 552 -7.45 2.34 -16.80
C GLY A 552 -6.19 1.59 -16.36
N ARG A 553 -5.06 1.90 -17.00
CA ARG A 553 -3.83 1.12 -16.89
C ARG A 553 -2.93 1.58 -15.75
N PHE A 554 -2.46 0.62 -14.95
CA PHE A 554 -1.16 0.68 -14.26
C PHE A 554 -0.18 -0.36 -14.85
N ILE A 555 1.11 -0.14 -14.62
CA ILE A 555 2.20 -1.05 -15.00
C ILE A 555 3.03 -1.38 -13.74
N VAL A 556 3.07 -2.65 -13.35
CA VAL A 556 3.87 -3.16 -12.23
C VAL A 556 4.97 -4.06 -12.78
N GLU A 557 6.24 -3.65 -12.66
CA GLU A 557 7.35 -4.41 -13.25
C GLU A 557 8.68 -4.43 -12.48
N TYR A 558 9.40 -5.55 -12.53
CA TYR A 558 10.72 -5.70 -11.89
C TYR A 558 10.73 -5.44 -10.37
N ASN A 559 9.60 -5.57 -9.67
CA ASN A 559 9.56 -5.42 -8.21
C ASN A 559 9.86 -6.76 -7.52
N GLU A 560 10.47 -6.69 -6.32
CA GLU A 560 10.58 -7.85 -5.42
C GLU A 560 9.71 -7.61 -4.18
N LEU A 561 8.86 -8.58 -3.85
CA LEU A 561 7.92 -8.49 -2.73
C LEU A 561 7.94 -9.76 -1.88
N TYR A 562 8.10 -9.63 -0.56
CA TYR A 562 8.17 -10.78 0.35
C TYR A 562 7.65 -10.52 1.77
N GLN A 563 7.17 -11.57 2.45
CA GLN A 563 6.58 -11.51 3.79
C GLN A 563 5.41 -10.51 3.87
N LEU A 564 4.30 -10.89 3.25
CA LEU A 564 3.13 -10.04 3.00
C LEU A 564 1.89 -10.67 3.65
N GLY A 565 0.89 -9.86 3.97
CA GLY A 565 -0.29 -10.32 4.71
C GLY A 565 0.03 -10.80 6.13
N LEU A 566 1.03 -10.20 6.79
CA LEU A 566 1.48 -10.68 8.10
C LEU A 566 0.41 -10.59 9.19
N GLU A 567 -0.54 -9.65 9.06
CA GLU A 567 -1.54 -9.32 10.07
C GLU A 567 -2.99 -9.36 9.58
N ILE A 568 -3.30 -9.68 8.32
CA ILE A 568 -4.70 -9.83 7.86
C ILE A 568 -4.89 -10.99 6.87
N ALA A 569 -6.14 -11.35 6.59
CA ALA A 569 -6.53 -12.28 5.52
C ALA A 569 -7.14 -11.55 4.31
N ASP A 570 -7.56 -12.31 3.29
CA ASP A 570 -8.14 -11.80 2.03
C ASP A 570 -7.21 -10.79 1.34
N THR A 571 -6.02 -11.31 1.03
CA THR A 571 -4.86 -10.50 0.65
C THR A 571 -3.97 -11.20 -0.37
N GLY A 572 -2.96 -10.49 -0.87
CA GLY A 572 -1.96 -11.06 -1.75
C GLY A 572 -0.78 -10.13 -1.99
N GLY A 573 0.21 -10.60 -2.72
CA GLY A 573 1.38 -9.80 -3.07
C GLY A 573 1.01 -8.56 -3.89
N LEU A 574 0.12 -8.75 -4.86
CA LEU A 574 -0.57 -7.70 -5.60
C LEU A 574 -2.08 -8.01 -5.62
N MET A 575 -2.93 -7.05 -5.29
CA MET A 575 -4.39 -7.18 -5.40
C MET A 575 -5.02 -6.06 -6.25
N THR A 576 -5.81 -6.41 -7.26
CA THR A 576 -6.78 -5.50 -7.89
C THR A 576 -8.18 -5.77 -7.32
N ASN A 577 -8.94 -4.74 -6.96
CA ASN A 577 -10.34 -4.87 -6.52
C ASN A 577 -11.19 -3.80 -7.21
N ARG A 578 -12.30 -4.16 -7.86
CA ARG A 578 -13.21 -3.18 -8.51
C ARG A 578 -12.46 -2.22 -9.45
N TRP A 579 -11.58 -2.78 -10.29
CA TRP A 579 -10.71 -2.02 -11.18
C TRP A 579 -11.01 -2.34 -12.65
N PHE A 580 -11.42 -1.34 -13.42
CA PHE A 580 -12.09 -1.53 -14.71
C PHE A 580 -11.38 -0.85 -15.89
N VAL A 581 -11.78 -1.25 -17.11
CA VAL A 581 -11.43 -0.55 -18.36
C VAL A 581 -12.70 -0.06 -19.03
N LEU A 582 -12.61 1.10 -19.70
CA LEU A 582 -13.72 1.70 -20.42
C LEU A 582 -13.62 1.39 -21.92
N GLU A 583 -14.56 0.60 -22.44
CA GLU A 583 -14.56 0.22 -23.85
C GLU A 583 -14.65 1.45 -24.78
N GLY A 584 -13.81 1.45 -25.82
CA GLY A 584 -13.68 2.56 -26.78
C GLY A 584 -12.99 3.82 -26.23
N ASP A 585 -12.56 3.83 -24.97
CA ASP A 585 -11.84 4.98 -24.40
C ASP A 585 -10.33 4.90 -24.68
N PRO A 586 -9.69 5.92 -25.27
CA PRO A 586 -8.27 5.84 -25.67
C PRO A 586 -7.31 5.81 -24.47
N GLU A 587 -7.73 6.30 -23.31
CA GLU A 587 -6.86 6.42 -22.13
C GLU A 587 -7.23 5.43 -21.04
N LEU A 588 -8.53 5.20 -20.81
CA LEU A 588 -9.04 4.29 -19.77
C LEU A 588 -9.49 2.92 -20.31
N GLY A 589 -9.45 2.69 -21.62
CA GLY A 589 -9.77 1.41 -22.24
C GLY A 589 -8.61 0.40 -22.31
N GLN A 590 -7.45 0.76 -21.76
CA GLN A 590 -6.25 -0.10 -21.76
C GLN A 590 -6.12 -0.82 -20.41
N GLY A 591 -6.00 -2.15 -20.44
CA GLY A 591 -5.86 -2.98 -19.24
C GLY A 591 -4.48 -2.94 -18.59
N ASN A 592 -4.40 -3.58 -17.42
CA ASN A 592 -3.23 -3.53 -16.54
C ASN A 592 -2.11 -4.48 -16.97
N VAL A 593 -0.86 -4.12 -16.66
CA VAL A 593 0.31 -4.95 -16.97
C VAL A 593 1.07 -5.27 -15.68
N ILE A 594 1.24 -6.55 -15.39
CA ILE A 594 1.99 -7.07 -14.24
C ILE A 594 3.07 -8.01 -14.80
N ARG A 595 4.34 -7.58 -14.81
CA ARG A 595 5.40 -8.35 -15.48
C ARG A 595 6.75 -8.39 -14.79
N PHE A 596 7.47 -9.50 -14.88
CA PHE A 596 8.84 -9.60 -14.38
C PHE A 596 9.00 -9.27 -12.88
N ASN A 597 7.99 -9.55 -12.05
CA ASN A 597 8.08 -9.38 -10.60
C ASN A 597 8.44 -10.70 -9.91
N LEU A 598 9.13 -10.62 -8.77
CA LEU A 598 9.32 -11.74 -7.84
C LEU A 598 8.40 -11.52 -6.64
N ILE A 599 7.44 -12.43 -6.44
CA ILE A 599 6.47 -12.39 -5.33
C ILE A 599 6.64 -13.66 -4.51
N ARG A 600 6.98 -13.51 -3.22
CA ARG A 600 7.14 -14.65 -2.31
C ARG A 600 6.49 -14.41 -0.95
N ASP A 601 6.27 -15.48 -0.21
CA ASP A 601 5.84 -15.48 1.20
C ASP A 601 4.60 -14.60 1.47
N CYS A 602 3.53 -14.84 0.72
CA CYS A 602 2.21 -14.24 0.97
C CYS A 602 1.50 -15.09 2.04
N ILE A 603 1.58 -14.67 3.30
CA ILE A 603 1.30 -15.50 4.48
C ILE A 603 -0.19 -15.48 4.84
N GLY A 604 -0.72 -14.32 5.21
CA GLY A 604 -2.11 -14.13 5.63
C GLY A 604 -2.45 -14.72 7.00
N CYS A 605 -3.37 -14.09 7.73
CA CYS A 605 -3.88 -14.65 8.99
C CYS A 605 -5.31 -14.22 9.35
N ALA A 606 -6.07 -15.10 10.00
CA ALA A 606 -7.41 -14.82 10.50
C ALA A 606 -7.73 -15.55 11.82
N ALA A 607 -8.80 -15.14 12.47
CA ALA A 607 -9.44 -15.84 13.59
C ALA A 607 -10.93 -15.47 13.60
N TYR A 608 -11.82 -16.45 13.43
CA TYR A 608 -13.28 -16.31 13.52
C TYR A 608 -13.94 -17.68 13.67
N ASP A 609 -15.20 -17.71 14.09
CA ASP A 609 -16.01 -18.92 14.20
C ASP A 609 -17.13 -18.89 13.13
N GLU A 610 -16.88 -19.53 11.99
CA GLU A 610 -17.89 -19.79 10.96
C GLU A 610 -17.48 -21.01 10.12
N GLN A 611 -18.47 -21.74 9.61
CA GLN A 611 -18.27 -22.84 8.65
C GLN A 611 -17.94 -22.30 7.24
N ARG A 612 -16.76 -21.70 7.06
CA ARG A 612 -16.25 -21.23 5.76
C ARG A 612 -15.02 -22.05 5.35
N HIS A 613 -15.17 -22.93 4.36
CA HIS A 613 -14.07 -23.78 3.88
C HIS A 613 -12.93 -22.96 3.24
N PRO A 614 -11.73 -22.88 3.85
CA PRO A 614 -10.70 -21.94 3.40
C PRO A 614 -9.91 -22.44 2.19
N LYS A 615 -9.84 -23.76 1.96
CA LYS A 615 -9.02 -24.40 0.91
C LYS A 615 -9.80 -25.24 -0.10
N GLY A 616 -11.13 -25.32 0.02
CA GLY A 616 -11.94 -26.38 -0.62
C GLY A 616 -11.86 -27.73 0.09
N GLU A 617 -10.89 -27.90 1.00
CA GLU A 617 -10.75 -29.00 1.96
C GLU A 617 -10.85 -28.41 3.39
N GLY A 618 -11.06 -29.24 4.41
CA GLY A 618 -11.70 -28.87 5.69
C GLY A 618 -10.86 -28.24 6.82
N ASP A 619 -11.40 -28.41 8.04
CA ASP A 619 -10.77 -28.34 9.37
C ASP A 619 -10.65 -27.01 10.14
N LYS A 620 -11.34 -25.92 9.76
CA LYS A 620 -11.45 -24.72 10.62
C LYS A 620 -12.85 -24.10 10.61
N THR A 621 -13.67 -24.53 11.57
CA THR A 621 -14.98 -23.93 11.90
C THR A 621 -14.90 -22.92 13.05
N THR A 622 -13.84 -22.98 13.86
CA THR A 622 -13.66 -22.20 15.08
C THR A 622 -12.19 -21.77 15.25
N ALA A 623 -11.98 -20.58 15.84
CA ALA A 623 -10.67 -20.01 16.11
C ALA A 623 -9.93 -20.73 17.25
N ASP A 624 -10.68 -21.35 18.16
CA ASP A 624 -10.18 -22.07 19.35
C ASP A 624 -9.17 -21.26 20.18
N GLY A 625 -9.39 -19.94 20.25
CA GLY A 625 -8.50 -19.01 20.97
C GLY A 625 -7.11 -18.85 20.34
N ARG A 626 -6.99 -19.07 19.03
CA ARG A 626 -5.73 -18.96 18.27
C ARG A 626 -5.92 -18.21 16.95
N ILE A 627 -4.82 -17.68 16.43
CA ILE A 627 -4.76 -17.09 15.10
C ILE A 627 -4.26 -18.15 14.12
N TRP A 628 -4.94 -18.30 13.00
CA TRP A 628 -4.50 -19.20 11.94
C TRP A 628 -3.55 -18.47 11.00
N THR A 629 -2.40 -19.09 10.73
CA THR A 629 -1.42 -18.65 9.75
C THR A 629 -0.64 -19.89 9.25
N PRO A 630 -0.17 -19.92 7.99
CA PRO A 630 -0.54 -19.02 6.90
C PRO A 630 -1.98 -19.29 6.44
N TYR A 631 -2.70 -18.25 6.01
CA TYR A 631 -4.15 -18.32 5.76
C TYR A 631 -4.66 -17.35 4.67
N TYR A 632 -5.35 -17.90 3.66
CA TYR A 632 -6.23 -17.18 2.73
C TYR A 632 -5.56 -16.00 1.98
N THR A 633 -4.57 -16.34 1.13
CA THR A 633 -3.80 -15.40 0.30
C THR A 633 -3.52 -15.92 -1.10
N TRP A 634 -3.18 -15.01 -2.01
CA TRP A 634 -2.62 -15.34 -3.33
C TRP A 634 -1.37 -14.51 -3.66
N GLY A 635 -0.65 -14.84 -4.72
CA GLY A 635 0.46 -14.00 -5.22
C GLY A 635 -0.07 -12.75 -5.94
N VAL A 636 -0.84 -12.97 -6.99
CA VAL A 636 -1.60 -11.96 -7.74
C VAL A 636 -3.09 -12.25 -7.57
N TYR A 637 -3.87 -11.32 -7.01
CA TYR A 637 -5.27 -11.51 -6.66
C TYR A 637 -6.18 -10.54 -7.44
N PHE A 638 -7.07 -11.07 -8.29
CA PHE A 638 -8.09 -10.29 -8.98
C PHE A 638 -9.43 -10.36 -8.25
N ASP A 639 -9.56 -9.61 -7.16
CA ASP A 639 -10.82 -9.49 -6.42
C ASP A 639 -11.89 -8.70 -7.20
N ASN A 640 -13.14 -9.09 -7.03
CA ASN A 640 -14.34 -8.53 -7.66
C ASN A 640 -14.18 -8.11 -9.14
N SER A 641 -13.59 -9.00 -9.94
CA SER A 641 -13.36 -8.89 -11.41
C SER A 641 -12.12 -8.09 -11.84
N GLY A 642 -11.06 -8.80 -12.25
CA GLY A 642 -10.02 -8.24 -13.12
C GLY A 642 -10.46 -8.20 -14.59
N VAL A 643 -10.17 -7.11 -15.30
CA VAL A 643 -10.50 -6.97 -16.73
C VAL A 643 -9.26 -6.53 -17.52
N ASP A 644 -9.00 -7.22 -18.63
CA ASP A 644 -7.90 -6.98 -19.58
C ASP A 644 -6.49 -6.98 -18.92
N ILE A 645 -6.32 -7.71 -17.81
CA ILE A 645 -5.05 -7.76 -17.10
C ILE A 645 -4.09 -8.76 -17.75
N THR A 646 -2.89 -8.30 -18.11
CA THR A 646 -1.79 -9.13 -18.56
C THR A 646 -0.81 -9.42 -17.41
N VAL A 647 -0.63 -10.69 -17.07
CA VAL A 647 0.35 -11.20 -16.10
C VAL A 647 1.42 -11.98 -16.85
N TYR A 648 2.63 -11.43 -16.99
CA TYR A 648 3.66 -11.98 -17.87
C TYR A 648 5.06 -12.08 -17.25
N GLY A 649 5.71 -13.23 -17.32
CA GLY A 649 7.13 -13.34 -16.93
C GLY A 649 7.39 -13.14 -15.44
N ASN A 650 6.39 -13.32 -14.56
CA ASN A 650 6.56 -13.20 -13.11
C ASN A 650 7.01 -14.53 -12.49
N ILE A 651 7.68 -14.45 -11.35
CA ILE A 651 8.06 -15.59 -10.51
C ILE A 651 7.28 -15.45 -9.20
N ILE A 652 6.45 -16.44 -8.88
CA ILE A 652 5.53 -16.37 -7.75
C ILE A 652 5.61 -17.67 -6.94
N THR A 653 5.96 -17.56 -5.66
CA THR A 653 6.21 -18.72 -4.79
C THR A 653 5.65 -18.55 -3.38
N SER A 654 5.48 -19.66 -2.65
CA SER A 654 5.18 -19.66 -1.21
C SER A 654 3.90 -18.87 -0.84
N THR A 655 2.82 -19.05 -1.60
CA THR A 655 1.49 -18.45 -1.32
C THR A 655 0.51 -19.50 -0.80
N VAL A 656 -0.63 -19.07 -0.22
CA VAL A 656 -1.57 -20.01 0.42
C VAL A 656 -2.50 -20.69 -0.58
N LEU A 657 -3.28 -19.93 -1.35
CA LEU A 657 -4.38 -20.45 -2.18
C LEU A 657 -4.08 -20.47 -3.69
N GLY A 658 -3.01 -19.82 -4.13
CA GLY A 658 -2.52 -19.87 -5.51
C GLY A 658 -1.61 -18.70 -5.86
N GLY A 659 -0.69 -18.90 -6.80
CA GLY A 659 0.20 -17.85 -7.27
C GLY A 659 -0.55 -16.76 -8.07
N VAL A 660 -1.64 -17.12 -8.75
CA VAL A 660 -2.61 -16.15 -9.28
C VAL A 660 -4.03 -16.61 -8.96
N SER A 661 -4.90 -15.63 -8.66
CA SER A 661 -6.34 -15.78 -8.51
C SER A 661 -7.09 -14.97 -9.57
N MET A 662 -8.07 -15.64 -10.18
CA MET A 662 -9.13 -15.06 -10.98
C MET A 662 -10.49 -15.38 -10.33
N THR A 663 -10.55 -15.31 -9.01
CA THR A 663 -11.72 -15.73 -8.22
C THR A 663 -12.77 -14.64 -8.13
N VAL A 664 -14.04 -15.03 -8.20
CA VAL A 664 -15.21 -14.16 -7.95
C VAL A 664 -15.46 -13.10 -9.06
N GLY A 665 -16.72 -12.73 -9.24
CA GLY A 665 -17.12 -11.67 -10.15
C GLY A 665 -17.12 -12.07 -11.64
N SER A 666 -16.79 -11.12 -12.50
CA SER A 666 -16.92 -11.20 -13.95
C SER A 666 -15.56 -10.94 -14.62
N ALA A 667 -14.55 -11.76 -14.30
CA ALA A 667 -13.19 -11.61 -14.83
C ALA A 667 -13.18 -11.76 -16.37
N LYS A 668 -12.61 -10.80 -17.10
CA LYS A 668 -12.73 -10.75 -18.58
C LYS A 668 -11.41 -10.50 -19.29
N ASN A 669 -11.18 -11.24 -20.37
CA ASN A 669 -10.10 -11.07 -21.36
C ASN A 669 -8.65 -11.14 -20.80
N ASN A 670 -8.49 -11.45 -19.52
CA ASN A 670 -7.19 -11.49 -18.84
C ASN A 670 -6.26 -12.54 -19.47
N ARG A 671 -4.95 -12.29 -19.42
CA ARG A 671 -3.92 -13.18 -19.97
C ARG A 671 -2.83 -13.45 -18.94
N VAL A 672 -2.78 -14.67 -18.42
CA VAL A 672 -1.69 -15.15 -17.56
C VAL A 672 -0.78 -16.02 -18.40
N GLU A 673 0.39 -15.50 -18.75
CA GLU A 673 1.28 -16.14 -19.72
C GLU A 673 2.74 -16.10 -19.29
N ASN A 674 3.51 -17.15 -19.55
CA ASN A 674 4.97 -17.13 -19.36
C ASN A 674 5.41 -16.91 -17.90
N ASN A 675 4.61 -17.28 -16.90
CA ASN A 675 4.96 -17.12 -15.49
C ASN A 675 5.49 -18.43 -14.88
N ILE A 676 6.23 -18.31 -13.78
CA ILE A 676 6.74 -19.42 -12.97
C ILE A 676 6.01 -19.40 -11.63
N PHE A 677 5.37 -20.51 -11.27
CA PHE A 677 4.60 -20.69 -10.05
C PHE A 677 5.16 -21.85 -9.21
N ILE A 678 5.53 -21.59 -7.96
CA ILE A 678 6.34 -22.53 -7.17
C ILE A 678 5.76 -22.77 -5.77
N SER A 679 5.61 -24.05 -5.40
CA SER A 679 5.37 -24.49 -4.02
C SER A 679 4.25 -23.77 -3.25
N ASN A 680 3.15 -23.39 -3.92
CA ASN A 680 1.99 -22.80 -3.25
C ASN A 680 1.21 -23.88 -2.48
N SER A 681 0.65 -23.54 -1.31
CA SER A 681 0.29 -24.56 -0.31
C SER A 681 -1.04 -25.28 -0.55
N GLY A 682 -2.03 -24.61 -1.13
CA GLY A 682 -3.39 -25.12 -1.33
C GLY A 682 -3.62 -25.55 -2.78
N ASN A 683 -3.49 -24.62 -3.72
CA ASN A 683 -3.47 -24.87 -5.16
C ASN A 683 -2.25 -24.13 -5.73
N GLN A 684 -1.77 -24.49 -6.93
CA GLN A 684 -0.81 -23.63 -7.61
C GLN A 684 -1.49 -22.42 -8.25
N ILE A 685 -2.70 -22.59 -8.77
CA ILE A 685 -3.50 -21.54 -9.44
C ILE A 685 -4.96 -21.60 -8.99
N ASP A 686 -5.64 -20.45 -8.96
CA ASP A 686 -7.05 -20.36 -8.60
C ASP A 686 -7.88 -19.69 -9.71
N LEU A 687 -8.64 -20.50 -10.44
CA LEU A 687 -9.47 -20.13 -11.60
C LEU A 687 -10.97 -20.26 -11.28
N ARG A 688 -11.38 -20.08 -10.02
CA ARG A 688 -12.80 -20.12 -9.59
C ARG A 688 -13.56 -18.84 -10.01
N MET A 689 -13.64 -18.61 -11.31
CA MET A 689 -14.32 -17.49 -11.96
C MET A 689 -15.85 -17.61 -11.86
N GLY A 690 -16.55 -16.49 -11.68
CA GLY A 690 -18.02 -16.47 -11.76
C GLY A 690 -18.54 -16.64 -13.19
N SER A 691 -19.79 -17.07 -13.34
CA SER A 691 -20.45 -17.41 -14.62
C SER A 691 -20.58 -16.27 -15.65
N ARG A 692 -20.14 -15.06 -15.33
CA ARG A 692 -20.08 -13.89 -16.24
C ARG A 692 -18.66 -13.57 -16.73
N ALA A 693 -17.68 -14.40 -16.35
CA ALA A 693 -16.32 -14.33 -16.84
C ALA A 693 -16.23 -14.93 -18.26
N PHE A 694 -15.34 -14.40 -19.10
CA PHE A 694 -15.06 -14.92 -20.43
C PHE A 694 -13.71 -14.44 -20.98
N GLY A 695 -13.19 -15.09 -22.02
CA GLY A 695 -12.00 -14.61 -22.75
C GLY A 695 -10.68 -14.74 -21.97
N ASN A 696 -10.70 -15.30 -20.76
CA ASN A 696 -9.53 -15.47 -19.91
C ASN A 696 -8.62 -16.57 -20.46
N ARG A 697 -7.30 -16.36 -20.40
CA ARG A 697 -6.29 -17.25 -20.99
C ARG A 697 -5.16 -17.56 -20.01
N PHE A 698 -4.80 -18.83 -19.90
CA PHE A 698 -3.71 -19.33 -19.05
C PHE A 698 -2.72 -20.16 -19.90
N LEU A 699 -1.63 -19.55 -20.37
CA LEU A 699 -0.80 -20.11 -21.43
C LEU A 699 0.68 -20.17 -21.07
N ARG A 700 1.42 -21.21 -21.47
CA ARG A 700 2.89 -21.22 -21.36
C ARG A 700 3.41 -20.91 -19.95
N ASN A 701 2.75 -21.36 -18.89
CA ASN A 701 3.22 -21.18 -17.52
C ASN A 701 3.95 -22.43 -17.03
N ILE A 702 4.89 -22.29 -16.09
CA ILE A 702 5.58 -23.39 -15.41
C ILE A 702 5.06 -23.47 -13.98
N LEU A 703 4.54 -24.63 -13.57
CA LEU A 703 4.03 -24.88 -12.22
C LEU A 703 4.85 -26.02 -11.61
N TYR A 704 5.68 -25.69 -10.61
CA TYR A 704 6.61 -26.62 -9.96
C TYR A 704 6.28 -26.74 -8.47
N TYR A 705 5.87 -27.92 -8.01
CA TYR A 705 5.41 -28.08 -6.64
C TYR A 705 5.59 -29.51 -6.13
N THR A 706 6.07 -29.63 -4.90
CA THR A 706 6.32 -30.93 -4.24
C THR A 706 5.37 -31.21 -3.07
N ASN A 707 4.50 -30.26 -2.72
CA ASN A 707 3.48 -30.47 -1.70
C ASN A 707 2.40 -31.44 -2.20
N ARG A 708 2.30 -32.61 -1.57
CA ARG A 708 1.31 -33.65 -1.91
C ARG A 708 -0.13 -33.22 -1.62
N ASP A 709 -0.33 -32.35 -0.62
CA ASP A 709 -1.63 -31.83 -0.22
C ASP A 709 -2.12 -30.68 -1.11
N ALA A 710 -1.26 -30.15 -1.97
CA ALA A 710 -1.65 -29.15 -2.96
C ALA A 710 -2.41 -29.80 -4.15
N ALA A 711 -3.37 -29.07 -4.68
CA ALA A 711 -3.93 -29.30 -6.01
C ALA A 711 -3.09 -28.58 -7.08
N LEU A 712 -3.24 -28.97 -8.35
CA LEU A 712 -2.67 -28.21 -9.45
C LEU A 712 -3.39 -26.85 -9.56
N LEU A 713 -4.71 -26.89 -9.73
CA LEU A 713 -5.54 -25.70 -9.77
C LEU A 713 -6.92 -25.95 -9.14
N ALA A 714 -7.62 -24.88 -8.81
CA ALA A 714 -9.04 -24.89 -8.47
C ALA A 714 -9.86 -24.18 -9.56
N ALA A 715 -11.03 -24.71 -9.89
CA ALA A 715 -11.96 -24.16 -10.87
C ALA A 715 -13.42 -24.32 -10.37
N LEU A 716 -14.38 -23.82 -11.15
CA LEU A 716 -15.81 -24.11 -10.94
C LEU A 716 -16.34 -24.97 -12.11
N PRO A 717 -17.50 -25.64 -11.98
CA PRO A 717 -18.06 -26.47 -13.06
C PRO A 717 -18.26 -25.74 -14.40
N ALA A 718 -18.46 -24.43 -14.39
CA ALA A 718 -18.55 -23.57 -15.58
C ALA A 718 -17.19 -23.17 -16.18
N ALA A 719 -16.11 -23.92 -15.91
CA ALA A 719 -14.76 -23.65 -16.42
C ALA A 719 -14.72 -23.57 -17.96
N GLY A 720 -15.44 -24.47 -18.64
CA GLY A 720 -15.52 -24.51 -20.11
C GLY A 720 -16.15 -23.26 -20.74
N ASP A 721 -17.01 -22.54 -20.01
CA ASP A 721 -17.64 -21.30 -20.49
C ASP A 721 -16.80 -20.05 -20.17
N THR A 722 -16.01 -20.10 -19.09
CA THR A 722 -15.37 -18.93 -18.47
C THR A 722 -13.89 -18.76 -18.85
N ILE A 723 -13.23 -19.84 -19.24
CA ILE A 723 -11.83 -19.90 -19.66
C ILE A 723 -11.78 -20.16 -21.17
N ALA A 724 -11.23 -19.21 -21.93
CA ALA A 724 -11.14 -19.34 -23.38
C ALA A 724 -10.00 -20.27 -23.82
N GLN A 725 -8.88 -20.27 -23.10
CA GLN A 725 -7.74 -21.16 -23.36
C GLN A 725 -6.96 -21.45 -22.06
N CYS A 726 -6.63 -22.71 -21.81
CA CYS A 726 -5.64 -23.12 -20.81
C CYS A 726 -4.75 -24.18 -21.45
N ASP A 727 -3.52 -23.86 -21.85
CA ASP A 727 -2.69 -24.77 -22.66
C ASP A 727 -1.19 -24.40 -22.73
N TYR A 728 -0.35 -25.27 -23.30
CA TYR A 728 1.11 -25.12 -23.45
C TYR A 728 1.87 -24.94 -22.12
N ASN A 729 1.29 -25.34 -21.01
CA ASN A 729 1.87 -25.23 -19.67
C ASN A 729 2.82 -26.41 -19.35
N ILE A 730 3.70 -26.23 -18.36
CA ILE A 730 4.48 -27.31 -17.75
C ILE A 730 4.00 -27.55 -16.33
N TYR A 731 3.73 -28.82 -16.02
CA TYR A 731 3.31 -29.28 -14.71
C TYR A 731 4.36 -30.23 -14.13
N HIS A 732 4.99 -29.82 -13.03
CA HIS A 732 5.94 -30.63 -12.27
C HIS A 732 5.44 -30.84 -10.83
N PRO A 733 4.57 -31.84 -10.61
CA PRO A 733 4.14 -32.25 -9.27
C PRO A 733 5.21 -33.10 -8.58
N ALA A 734 5.00 -33.48 -7.31
CA ALA A 734 5.86 -34.47 -6.67
C ALA A 734 5.83 -35.81 -7.43
N ALA A 735 6.92 -36.58 -7.37
CA ALA A 735 6.98 -37.89 -8.02
C ALA A 735 5.83 -38.82 -7.57
N GLY A 736 5.01 -39.24 -8.54
CA GLY A 736 3.83 -40.08 -8.33
C GLY A 736 2.58 -39.36 -7.79
N GLN A 737 2.59 -38.03 -7.66
CA GLN A 737 1.41 -37.26 -7.25
C GLN A 737 0.46 -37.04 -8.45
N PRO A 738 -0.85 -37.30 -8.30
CA PRO A 738 -1.82 -36.99 -9.35
C PRO A 738 -2.05 -35.47 -9.47
N LEU A 739 -2.26 -35.00 -10.70
CA LEU A 739 -2.69 -33.64 -10.98
C LEU A 739 -4.18 -33.50 -10.62
N ARG A 740 -4.47 -32.99 -9.42
CA ARG A 740 -5.82 -32.71 -8.91
C ARG A 740 -6.32 -31.35 -9.37
N ILE A 741 -7.60 -31.29 -9.77
CA ILE A 741 -8.28 -30.12 -10.31
C ILE A 741 -9.56 -29.89 -9.49
N ARG A 742 -9.47 -29.08 -8.42
CA ARG A 742 -10.60 -28.93 -7.47
C ARG A 742 -11.81 -28.27 -8.12
N GLY A 743 -13.01 -28.75 -7.82
CA GLY A 743 -14.29 -28.14 -8.19
C GLY A 743 -14.86 -28.50 -9.56
N ILE A 744 -14.33 -29.54 -10.23
CA ILE A 744 -14.88 -30.09 -11.49
C ILE A 744 -14.90 -31.63 -11.48
N GLY A 745 -15.90 -32.26 -12.11
CA GLY A 745 -15.91 -33.70 -12.40
C GLY A 745 -15.56 -34.59 -11.20
N ASP A 746 -14.65 -35.56 -11.42
CA ASP A 746 -14.03 -36.39 -10.38
C ASP A 746 -12.69 -35.77 -9.87
N GLU A 747 -12.54 -34.46 -10.03
CA GLU A 747 -11.35 -33.62 -9.73
C GLU A 747 -10.05 -34.05 -10.42
N THR A 748 -10.14 -34.70 -11.60
CA THR A 748 -8.98 -35.23 -12.32
C THR A 748 -8.50 -34.33 -13.47
N PHE A 749 -7.20 -34.42 -13.77
CA PHE A 749 -6.63 -33.85 -15.01
C PHE A 749 -7.19 -34.48 -16.30
N SER A 750 -7.77 -35.69 -16.23
CA SER A 750 -8.49 -36.26 -17.39
C SER A 750 -9.80 -35.52 -17.64
N ASP A 751 -10.54 -35.14 -16.60
CA ASP A 751 -11.78 -34.36 -16.74
C ASP A 751 -11.50 -32.94 -17.23
N TRP A 752 -10.42 -32.33 -16.74
CA TRP A 752 -9.92 -31.05 -17.27
C TRP A 752 -9.62 -31.12 -18.77
N ARG A 753 -8.96 -32.19 -19.24
CA ARG A 753 -8.74 -32.42 -20.68
C ARG A 753 -10.02 -32.67 -21.48
N LYS A 754 -11.06 -33.28 -20.90
CA LYS A 754 -12.37 -33.44 -21.56
C LYS A 754 -13.07 -32.09 -21.83
N LEU A 755 -12.67 -31.01 -21.14
CA LEU A 755 -13.15 -29.64 -21.40
C LEU A 755 -12.41 -28.93 -22.54
N GLY A 756 -11.42 -29.58 -23.19
CA GLY A 756 -10.59 -28.99 -24.25
C GLY A 756 -9.40 -28.17 -23.74
N PHE A 757 -8.97 -28.40 -22.50
CA PHE A 757 -7.82 -27.72 -21.89
C PHE A 757 -6.58 -28.62 -21.80
N ASP A 758 -5.41 -28.00 -21.85
CA ASP A 758 -4.09 -28.62 -21.67
C ASP A 758 -3.80 -29.78 -22.61
N GLU A 759 -4.24 -29.66 -23.87
CA GLU A 759 -3.98 -30.62 -24.96
C GLU A 759 -2.49 -30.73 -25.30
N HIS A 760 -1.76 -29.60 -25.30
CA HIS A 760 -0.35 -29.48 -25.65
C HIS A 760 0.58 -29.32 -24.43
N SER A 761 0.01 -29.14 -23.24
CA SER A 761 0.75 -29.04 -21.97
C SER A 761 1.48 -30.34 -21.59
N LEU A 762 2.65 -30.19 -20.96
CA LEU A 762 3.57 -31.27 -20.62
C LEU A 762 3.65 -31.50 -19.11
N ILE A 763 3.64 -32.78 -18.71
CA ILE A 763 4.00 -33.20 -17.35
C ILE A 763 5.49 -33.57 -17.37
N ALA A 764 6.36 -32.67 -16.91
CA ALA A 764 7.80 -32.77 -17.11
C ALA A 764 8.60 -31.98 -16.06
N ASP A 765 9.89 -32.29 -15.90
CA ASP A 765 10.84 -31.41 -15.23
C ASP A 765 11.11 -30.16 -16.09
N PRO A 766 10.92 -28.94 -15.59
CA PRO A 766 11.30 -27.72 -16.31
C PRO A 766 12.81 -27.54 -16.46
N LEU A 767 13.64 -28.32 -15.77
CA LEU A 767 15.10 -28.27 -15.78
C LEU A 767 15.63 -26.90 -15.36
N PHE A 768 15.20 -26.45 -14.18
CA PHE A 768 15.77 -25.29 -13.49
C PHE A 768 17.25 -25.49 -13.15
N VAL A 769 18.01 -24.40 -12.99
CA VAL A 769 19.43 -24.42 -12.60
C VAL A 769 19.59 -24.91 -11.16
N ASP A 770 18.98 -24.21 -10.19
CA ASP A 770 18.91 -24.60 -8.79
C ASP A 770 17.62 -24.08 -8.13
N PRO A 771 16.50 -24.81 -8.25
CA PRO A 771 15.23 -24.37 -7.67
C PRO A 771 15.20 -24.44 -6.14
N ALA A 772 16.16 -25.12 -5.49
CA ALA A 772 16.28 -25.16 -4.03
C ALA A 772 16.99 -23.90 -3.49
N GLY A 773 17.98 -23.39 -4.23
CA GLY A 773 18.61 -22.09 -4.01
C GLY A 773 17.85 -20.89 -4.58
N GLY A 774 16.68 -21.10 -5.20
CA GLY A 774 15.86 -20.02 -5.78
C GLY A 774 16.26 -19.59 -7.20
N ASP A 775 17.20 -20.27 -7.85
CA ASP A 775 17.60 -20.03 -9.24
C ASP A 775 16.68 -20.77 -10.21
N TYR A 776 15.62 -20.08 -10.60
CA TYR A 776 14.61 -20.55 -11.56
C TYR A 776 14.96 -20.27 -13.03
N ARG A 777 16.23 -19.98 -13.34
CA ARG A 777 16.70 -19.96 -14.73
C ARG A 777 16.58 -21.36 -15.34
N LEU A 778 16.22 -21.44 -16.61
CA LEU A 778 16.03 -22.69 -17.34
C LEU A 778 17.34 -23.13 -18.00
N LYS A 779 17.66 -24.41 -17.92
CA LYS A 779 18.76 -25.01 -18.70
C LYS A 779 18.43 -25.03 -20.21
N PRO A 780 19.43 -25.03 -21.11
CA PRO A 780 19.21 -25.01 -22.57
C PRO A 780 18.32 -26.14 -23.10
N GLU A 781 18.39 -27.31 -22.47
CA GLU A 781 17.63 -28.51 -22.81
C GLU A 781 16.18 -28.53 -22.27
N SER A 782 15.75 -27.49 -21.56
CA SER A 782 14.42 -27.41 -20.94
C SER A 782 13.28 -27.67 -21.96
N PRO A 783 12.29 -28.50 -21.64
CA PRO A 783 11.11 -28.68 -22.48
C PRO A 783 10.28 -27.39 -22.64
N ALA A 784 10.44 -26.41 -21.74
CA ALA A 784 9.72 -25.13 -21.77
C ALA A 784 9.96 -24.35 -23.07
N HIS A 785 11.20 -24.36 -23.58
CA HIS A 785 11.57 -23.67 -24.82
C HIS A 785 10.77 -24.19 -26.02
N LYS A 786 10.43 -25.49 -26.05
CA LYS A 786 9.64 -26.11 -27.14
C LYS A 786 8.16 -25.71 -27.11
N LEU A 787 7.63 -25.35 -25.94
CA LEU A 787 6.28 -24.81 -25.79
C LEU A 787 6.23 -23.28 -26.03
N GLY A 788 7.38 -22.65 -26.34
CA GLY A 788 7.50 -21.22 -26.58
C GLY A 788 7.66 -20.37 -25.32
N PHE A 789 7.98 -20.98 -24.16
CA PHE A 789 8.33 -20.23 -22.95
C PHE A 789 9.58 -19.38 -23.20
N GLN A 790 9.50 -18.10 -22.86
CA GLN A 790 10.59 -17.14 -22.92
C GLN A 790 11.30 -17.07 -21.56
N PRO A 791 12.62 -17.26 -21.47
CA PRO A 791 13.36 -17.12 -20.22
C PRO A 791 13.11 -15.77 -19.52
N ILE A 792 12.97 -15.81 -18.19
CA ILE A 792 12.82 -14.61 -17.35
C ILE A 792 14.23 -14.14 -16.94
N ASP A 793 14.52 -12.87 -17.17
CA ASP A 793 15.76 -12.22 -16.75
C ASP A 793 15.66 -11.84 -15.25
N ILE A 794 15.97 -12.81 -14.39
CA ILE A 794 15.85 -12.69 -12.93
C ILE A 794 16.78 -11.61 -12.36
N ASP A 795 17.95 -11.42 -12.97
CA ASP A 795 18.98 -10.48 -12.51
C ASP A 795 18.54 -9.00 -12.65
N ARG A 796 17.43 -8.73 -13.36
CA ARG A 796 16.80 -7.41 -13.48
C ARG A 796 15.69 -7.14 -12.45
N ILE A 797 15.28 -8.14 -11.67
CA ILE A 797 14.18 -8.01 -10.70
C ILE A 797 14.69 -7.41 -9.39
N GLY A 798 13.88 -6.56 -8.77
CA GLY A 798 14.18 -5.85 -7.53
C GLY A 798 14.92 -4.52 -7.76
N LEU A 799 15.55 -4.04 -6.69
CA LEU A 799 16.26 -2.76 -6.67
C LEU A 799 17.46 -2.75 -7.63
N GLN A 800 17.59 -1.69 -8.42
CA GLN A 800 18.78 -1.46 -9.22
C GLN A 800 20.01 -1.25 -8.32
N GLU A 801 21.19 -1.66 -8.79
CA GLU A 801 22.42 -1.78 -8.00
C GLU A 801 22.74 -0.57 -7.11
N LYS A 802 22.64 0.67 -7.66
CA LYS A 802 22.92 1.91 -6.92
C LYS A 802 21.99 2.17 -5.72
N TYR A 803 20.83 1.51 -5.67
CA TYR A 803 19.89 1.52 -4.55
C TYR A 803 20.04 0.26 -3.69
N ARG A 804 20.22 -0.92 -4.31
CA ARG A 804 20.48 -2.19 -3.60
C ARG A 804 21.71 -2.09 -2.68
N ALA A 805 22.77 -1.42 -3.14
CA ALA A 805 23.98 -1.16 -2.35
C ALA A 805 23.76 -0.30 -1.09
N ARG A 806 22.63 0.43 -0.99
CA ARG A 806 22.28 1.25 0.19
C ARG A 806 21.60 0.44 1.30
N LEU A 807 21.07 -0.74 0.98
CA LEU A 807 20.35 -1.58 1.92
C LEU A 807 21.25 -2.01 3.09
N PRO A 808 20.71 -2.21 4.30
CA PRO A 808 21.46 -2.82 5.40
C PRO A 808 22.03 -4.19 5.01
N ALA A 809 23.26 -4.51 5.45
CA ALA A 809 23.94 -5.77 5.09
C ALA A 809 23.20 -7.06 5.53
N ARG A 810 22.25 -6.95 6.47
CA ARG A 810 21.30 -8.03 6.78
C ARG A 810 20.28 -8.22 5.64
N VAL A 811 19.60 -7.16 5.22
CA VAL A 811 18.64 -7.21 4.11
C VAL A 811 19.33 -7.69 2.84
N GLN A 812 20.53 -7.18 2.51
CA GLN A 812 21.30 -7.67 1.34
C GLN A 812 21.60 -9.18 1.36
N ARG A 813 21.62 -9.81 2.55
CA ARG A 813 21.81 -11.25 2.72
C ARG A 813 20.50 -12.02 2.59
N ASP A 814 19.39 -11.45 3.09
CA ASP A 814 18.04 -12.03 3.00
C ASP A 814 17.46 -11.97 1.55
N LEU A 815 18.16 -11.25 0.64
CA LEU A 815 17.92 -11.17 -0.82
C LEU A 815 18.89 -12.04 -1.65
N ARG A 816 19.65 -12.94 -1.01
CA ARG A 816 20.54 -13.92 -1.65
C ARG A 816 20.15 -15.32 -1.20
#